data_AF-A0A9E4A3R9-F1
#
_entry.id   AF-A0A9E4A3R9-F1
#
_cell.length_a   1.000
_cell.length_b   1.000
_cell.length_c   1.000
_cell.angle_alpha   90.00
_cell.angle_beta   90.00
_cell.angle_gamma   90.00
#
_symmetry.space_group_name_H-M   'P 1'
#
loop_
_entity.id
_entity.type
_entity.pdbx_description
1 polymer ?
#
loop_
_entity_poly.entity_id
_entity_poly.type
_entity_poly.pdbx_seq_one_letter_code
_entity_poly.pdbx_strand_id
1 'polypeptide(L)'
;MKSWKKPTNEMIDETLKLVKKGTGRRYFFSRLKNPLWIQPLVERGYFQSPPNIRYFDDDYIQFPSWPQLQYLKNISRDVPDEVINLILDLPKVDNPSVYNEILEIALQLHGEQSVKLKPKILESIDIDHQFLPHRYGDLLAHWTAENQTSAALELSKILIEFAPDIQSKAKEKRRRKNPTNFGTFYETSLEPSPRIGILEYSEIMSKGVRPLAEKEPYQVARLLIDATANVIRLRTHRQDFNQGVDNSEAWCERLQGLDAGYEDPDKTLVYTLTFACEQVYKKSPDSVVALDKVLRNQQWEIFKRLRQHLYAQYPNEQTKSWIRESILGHEGYDRREHHYEFQRMIRRACEYFGTSLLTEAERVPIFDAIRSGPSKANYQAWLGKEFTEERFQQFQRAFHGKQSKPFEPLLFGEYATYFRELEDKTTDPISDEDYPPVETMGGAVSNRSPLSLEDLEKLTDEELLAAIKEWEKQGGHVDFAIEGLANTFQTFFKETIIPSASRLRFWLDNLKGMHPIYVRAMIEGMRLRVKGKNFDNLNECLTSSEWTLSHTNQDKYRIDDESRENREWYSLREIVLGFINTCLEKEVNVPVEARERLAKLLKMLCTQYDRHLDQQEEDLLNRNDLIDEAINNTRGRALEALLQFGFWLRRHDSDSEVSEVTMILEKRFVPEVERPLTLPEYAILGRDYRAIFSLNKVWAIKHKSDLFPQDKLPAWLAAFSSFLHYNPPFERICEIFQDDFDFALQYLADSKKRDTSDEKQTNIFGRHLKQNSPEEKLAEGLGRHLFTYYLWGIYPLRESVENNEQCSLLERYYQATDNNRDRWANLFNYVGRILRSTSEQLDKDLKDRTIAFFDWRLEVGEPRELQHFTFWLKAKCLDAEWRLDAYSKVLDVCKVEGVSIAMQVETLCELLPNHTAKVLECFAKLTDRSGDNNIYIRTEEAKTILRAGFKSSDESVRQNAERAHENLLRESRFDLLDLDD
;
A
#
# COMPACT_ATOMS: atom_id res chain seq x y z
N MET A 1 33.78 46.45 1.59
CA MET A 1 33.22 46.24 0.24
C MET A 1 34.31 45.70 -0.68
N LYS A 2 33.99 44.77 -1.59
CA LYS A 2 34.91 44.37 -2.66
C LYS A 2 35.03 45.52 -3.66
N SER A 3 36.24 45.88 -4.10
CA SER A 3 36.44 46.91 -5.12
C SER A 3 36.40 46.25 -6.50
N TRP A 4 35.29 46.44 -7.22
CA TRP A 4 35.09 45.90 -8.56
C TRP A 4 35.56 46.89 -9.63
N LYS A 5 36.32 46.42 -10.62
CA LYS A 5 36.66 47.22 -11.81
C LYS A 5 35.49 47.17 -12.81
N LYS A 6 35.07 48.33 -13.32
CA LYS A 6 34.13 48.40 -14.45
C LYS A 6 34.83 47.90 -15.72
N PRO A 7 34.29 46.91 -16.44
CA PRO A 7 34.89 46.45 -17.70
C PRO A 7 34.71 47.50 -18.81
N THR A 8 35.64 47.56 -19.77
CA THR A 8 35.48 48.39 -20.98
C THR A 8 34.61 47.68 -22.01
N ASN A 9 33.96 48.44 -22.91
CA ASN A 9 33.16 47.85 -24.00
C ASN A 9 33.97 46.87 -24.86
N GLU A 10 35.24 47.18 -25.11
CA GLU A 10 36.17 46.29 -25.84
C GLU A 10 36.35 44.96 -25.10
N MET A 11 36.66 44.98 -23.81
CA MET A 11 36.78 43.76 -22.98
C MET A 11 35.47 42.96 -22.95
N ILE A 12 34.32 43.63 -22.88
CA ILE A 12 32.99 42.99 -22.92
C ILE A 12 32.78 42.31 -24.26
N ASP A 13 32.97 43.02 -25.37
CA ASP A 13 32.69 42.53 -26.71
C ASP A 13 33.68 41.45 -27.16
N GLU A 14 34.93 41.46 -26.68
CA GLU A 14 35.87 40.34 -26.84
C GLU A 14 35.46 39.13 -26.00
N THR A 15 35.18 39.31 -24.72
CA THR A 15 34.73 38.21 -23.84
C THR A 15 33.48 37.54 -24.39
N LEU A 16 32.48 38.32 -24.82
CA LEU A 16 31.21 37.81 -25.36
C LEU A 16 31.35 37.18 -26.76
N LYS A 17 32.41 37.48 -27.53
CA LYS A 17 32.78 36.72 -28.74
C LYS A 17 33.33 35.33 -28.36
N LEU A 18 34.14 35.24 -27.30
CA LEU A 18 34.72 33.98 -26.82
C LEU A 18 33.67 33.06 -26.16
N VAL A 19 32.77 33.61 -25.34
CA VAL A 19 31.79 32.82 -24.54
C VAL A 19 30.45 32.59 -25.26
N LYS A 20 30.46 32.59 -26.60
CA LYS A 20 29.25 32.74 -27.42
C LYS A 20 28.24 31.59 -27.27
N LYS A 21 28.69 30.34 -27.17
CA LYS A 21 27.89 29.11 -26.99
C LYS A 21 28.63 28.07 -26.12
N GLY A 22 27.93 27.02 -25.71
CA GLY A 22 28.53 25.82 -25.09
C GLY A 22 29.16 26.04 -23.71
N THR A 23 30.08 25.17 -23.32
CA THR A 23 30.74 25.15 -22.00
C THR A 23 31.41 26.47 -21.64
N GLY A 24 32.06 27.17 -22.58
CA GLY A 24 32.67 28.48 -22.30
C GLY A 24 31.65 29.53 -21.82
N ARG A 25 30.41 29.47 -22.32
CA ARG A 25 29.29 30.27 -21.82
C ARG A 25 28.90 29.86 -20.40
N ARG A 26 28.82 28.54 -20.13
CA ARG A 26 28.47 28.01 -18.81
C ARG A 26 29.53 28.38 -17.76
N TYR A 27 30.83 28.25 -18.08
CA TYR A 27 31.96 28.62 -17.23
C TYR A 27 32.01 30.12 -16.92
N PHE A 28 31.78 30.97 -17.93
CA PHE A 28 31.83 32.42 -17.73
C PHE A 28 30.79 32.91 -16.72
N PHE A 29 29.50 32.63 -16.94
CA PHE A 29 28.44 33.17 -16.08
C PHE A 29 28.47 32.59 -14.66
N SER A 30 28.80 31.32 -14.50
CA SER A 30 28.93 30.65 -13.20
C SER A 30 30.16 31.06 -12.37
N ARG A 31 31.19 31.67 -12.99
CA ARG A 31 32.38 32.21 -12.30
C ARG A 31 32.38 33.74 -12.23
N LEU A 32 31.55 34.40 -13.02
CA LEU A 32 31.37 35.85 -12.96
C LEU A 32 30.73 36.25 -11.62
N LYS A 33 31.45 37.05 -10.84
CA LYS A 33 31.03 37.58 -9.54
C LYS A 33 31.04 39.12 -9.47
N ASN A 34 31.38 39.79 -10.59
CA ASN A 34 31.47 41.25 -10.68
C ASN A 34 30.14 41.84 -11.16
N PRO A 35 29.39 42.58 -10.32
CA PRO A 35 28.06 43.10 -10.66
C PRO A 35 28.08 44.17 -11.76
N LEU A 36 29.21 44.84 -12.00
CA LEU A 36 29.35 45.89 -13.02
C LEU A 36 29.23 45.37 -14.47
N TRP A 37 29.00 44.06 -14.64
CA TRP A 37 28.62 43.43 -15.91
C TRP A 37 27.10 43.40 -16.14
N ILE A 38 26.24 43.69 -15.15
CA ILE A 38 24.77 43.69 -15.31
C ILE A 38 24.35 44.59 -16.48
N GLN A 39 24.58 45.90 -16.39
CA GLN A 39 24.16 46.86 -17.42
C GLN A 39 24.68 46.46 -18.82
N PRO A 40 25.99 46.20 -19.04
CA PRO A 40 26.50 45.79 -20.35
C PRO A 40 25.88 44.51 -20.94
N LEU A 41 25.45 43.56 -20.11
CA LEU A 41 24.77 42.33 -20.54
C LEU A 41 23.29 42.58 -20.89
N VAL A 42 22.62 43.46 -20.14
CA VAL A 42 21.24 43.92 -20.42
C VAL A 42 21.17 44.67 -21.74
N GLU A 43 22.07 45.63 -21.96
CA GLU A 43 22.21 46.39 -23.22
C GLU A 43 22.46 45.49 -24.45
N ARG A 44 23.00 44.28 -24.23
CA ARG A 44 23.29 43.27 -25.26
C ARG A 44 22.25 42.14 -25.30
N GLY A 45 21.14 42.27 -24.58
CA GLY A 45 19.99 41.34 -24.61
C GLY A 45 20.20 40.00 -23.92
N TYR A 46 21.25 39.81 -23.10
CA TYR A 46 21.62 38.48 -22.57
C TYR A 46 20.59 37.86 -21.61
N PHE A 47 19.65 38.64 -21.08
CA PHE A 47 18.57 38.19 -20.20
C PHE A 47 17.18 38.12 -20.90
N GLN A 48 17.07 38.53 -22.17
CA GLN A 48 15.78 38.66 -22.88
C GLN A 48 15.19 37.33 -23.40
N SER A 49 15.91 36.22 -23.28
CA SER A 49 15.50 34.92 -23.85
C SER A 49 15.95 33.75 -22.97
N PRO A 50 15.20 33.43 -21.90
CA PRO A 50 15.27 32.13 -21.25
C PRO A 50 14.87 31.00 -22.21
N PRO A 51 15.43 29.78 -22.06
CA PRO A 51 15.14 28.65 -22.92
C PRO A 51 13.89 27.90 -22.45
N ASN A 52 13.00 27.59 -23.39
CA ASN A 52 11.92 26.64 -23.21
C ASN A 52 12.42 25.17 -23.24
N ILE A 53 11.54 24.24 -22.87
CA ILE A 53 11.68 22.80 -23.06
C ILE A 53 11.93 22.48 -24.55
N ARG A 54 12.63 21.37 -24.81
CA ARG A 54 12.76 20.79 -26.14
C ARG A 54 12.24 19.36 -26.16
N TYR A 55 11.26 19.13 -27.03
CA TYR A 55 10.74 17.82 -27.37
C TYR A 55 11.52 17.27 -28.57
N PHE A 56 11.74 15.96 -28.59
CA PHE A 56 12.39 15.21 -29.67
C PHE A 56 11.44 14.10 -30.16
N ASP A 57 11.64 13.61 -31.37
CA ASP A 57 10.69 12.70 -32.04
C ASP A 57 10.55 11.31 -31.36
N ASP A 58 11.50 10.93 -30.48
CA ASP A 58 11.53 9.66 -29.73
C ASP A 58 10.97 9.77 -28.30
N ASP A 59 9.95 10.62 -28.07
CA ASP A 59 9.36 10.97 -26.75
C ASP A 59 10.34 11.57 -25.71
N TYR A 60 11.60 11.86 -26.09
CA TYR A 60 12.61 12.44 -25.20
C TYR A 60 12.39 13.95 -24.97
N ILE A 61 12.57 14.38 -23.73
CA ILE A 61 12.36 15.77 -23.29
C ILE A 61 13.66 16.31 -22.67
N GLN A 62 14.23 17.35 -23.28
CA GLN A 62 15.40 18.06 -22.74
C GLN A 62 14.99 19.38 -22.07
N PHE A 63 15.61 19.65 -20.92
CA PHE A 63 15.42 20.86 -20.11
C PHE A 63 16.70 21.73 -20.20
N PRO A 64 16.81 22.69 -21.14
CA PRO A 64 18.08 23.34 -21.41
C PRO A 64 18.48 24.30 -20.29
N SER A 65 19.67 24.12 -19.72
CA SER A 65 20.22 25.01 -18.69
C SER A 65 20.31 26.46 -19.17
N TRP A 66 20.05 27.44 -18.30
CA TRP A 66 20.22 28.86 -18.61
C TRP A 66 21.36 29.52 -17.82
N PRO A 67 22.58 29.63 -18.39
CA PRO A 67 23.77 30.00 -17.60
C PRO A 67 23.73 31.41 -17.01
N GLN A 68 23.03 32.33 -17.68
CA GLN A 68 22.91 33.71 -17.22
C GLN A 68 22.23 33.82 -15.86
N LEU A 69 21.38 32.87 -15.44
CA LEU A 69 20.80 32.90 -14.10
C LEU A 69 21.79 32.49 -13.00
N GLN A 70 22.77 31.62 -13.30
CA GLN A 70 23.87 31.30 -12.36
C GLN A 70 24.72 32.55 -12.06
N TYR A 71 24.87 33.48 -13.01
CA TYR A 71 25.50 34.77 -12.77
C TYR A 71 24.67 35.66 -11.82
N LEU A 72 23.35 35.75 -12.05
CA LEU A 72 22.44 36.49 -11.17
C LEU A 72 22.44 35.92 -9.75
N LYS A 73 22.53 34.60 -9.61
CA LYS A 73 22.71 33.87 -8.34
C LYS A 73 24.00 34.23 -7.63
N ASN A 74 25.14 34.16 -8.32
CA ASN A 74 26.46 34.53 -7.80
C ASN A 74 26.54 35.94 -7.19
N ILE A 75 25.82 36.90 -7.78
CA ILE A 75 25.85 38.31 -7.38
C ILE A 75 24.62 38.72 -6.55
N SER A 76 23.66 37.83 -6.33
CA SER A 76 22.38 38.09 -5.64
C SER A 76 22.55 38.78 -4.29
N ARG A 77 23.57 38.40 -3.52
CA ARG A 77 23.91 38.99 -2.21
C ARG A 77 24.74 40.28 -2.29
N ASP A 78 25.43 40.53 -3.41
CA ASP A 78 26.23 41.75 -3.63
C ASP A 78 25.39 42.88 -4.27
N VAL A 79 24.37 42.58 -5.11
CA VAL A 79 23.46 43.54 -5.78
C VAL A 79 22.00 43.02 -5.92
N PRO A 80 21.29 42.78 -4.80
CA PRO A 80 19.99 42.11 -4.79
C PRO A 80 18.91 42.79 -5.65
N ASP A 81 18.68 44.10 -5.50
CA ASP A 81 17.59 44.77 -6.21
C ASP A 81 17.79 44.85 -7.75
N GLU A 82 19.04 44.89 -8.24
CA GLU A 82 19.32 44.77 -9.68
C GLU A 82 18.99 43.36 -10.20
N VAL A 83 19.38 42.31 -9.46
CA VAL A 83 19.07 40.91 -9.78
C VAL A 83 17.57 40.64 -9.77
N ILE A 84 16.86 41.15 -8.77
CA ILE A 84 15.41 40.95 -8.59
C ILE A 84 14.63 41.56 -9.76
N ASN A 85 14.95 42.80 -10.15
CA ASN A 85 14.29 43.45 -11.29
C ASN A 85 14.49 42.63 -12.58
N LEU A 86 15.71 42.15 -12.84
CA LEU A 86 15.99 41.31 -14.01
C LEU A 86 15.25 39.97 -14.02
N ILE A 87 14.99 39.37 -12.86
CA ILE A 87 14.23 38.11 -12.77
C ILE A 87 12.73 38.37 -12.94
N LEU A 88 12.23 39.51 -12.48
CA LEU A 88 10.83 39.92 -12.67
C LEU A 88 10.52 40.26 -14.14
N ASP A 89 11.44 40.92 -14.85
CA ASP A 89 11.31 41.29 -16.27
C ASP A 89 11.33 40.10 -17.26
N LEU A 90 11.57 38.87 -16.79
CA LEU A 90 11.62 37.67 -17.64
C LEU A 90 10.24 37.31 -18.20
N PRO A 91 10.13 36.74 -19.42
CA PRO A 91 8.90 36.08 -19.86
C PRO A 91 8.65 34.79 -19.06
N LYS A 92 7.38 34.36 -18.94
CA LYS A 92 7.05 33.01 -18.46
C LYS A 92 7.56 31.97 -19.46
N VAL A 93 8.13 30.88 -18.97
CA VAL A 93 8.58 29.72 -19.77
C VAL A 93 7.95 28.44 -19.25
N ASP A 94 8.09 27.34 -20.01
CA ASP A 94 7.69 25.98 -19.60
C ASP A 94 8.81 25.22 -18.87
N ASN A 95 10.05 25.72 -18.88
CA ASN A 95 11.24 24.99 -18.44
C ASN A 95 11.46 25.02 -16.90
N PRO A 96 11.20 23.91 -16.17
CA PRO A 96 11.40 23.84 -14.71
C PRO A 96 12.84 24.13 -14.26
N SER A 97 13.86 23.89 -15.09
CA SER A 97 15.25 24.18 -14.69
C SER A 97 15.53 25.68 -14.50
N VAL A 98 14.80 26.56 -15.19
CA VAL A 98 14.90 28.01 -15.00
C VAL A 98 14.32 28.42 -13.65
N TYR A 99 13.13 27.91 -13.32
CA TYR A 99 12.46 28.20 -12.06
C TYR A 99 13.15 27.60 -10.84
N ASN A 100 13.75 26.41 -10.98
CA ASN A 100 14.58 25.79 -9.95
C ASN A 100 15.78 26.67 -9.54
N GLU A 101 16.39 27.37 -10.51
CA GLU A 101 17.46 28.34 -10.22
C GLU A 101 16.91 29.64 -9.61
N ILE A 102 15.72 30.11 -10.01
CA ILE A 102 15.04 31.26 -9.37
C ILE A 102 14.73 30.95 -7.89
N LEU A 103 14.32 29.72 -7.57
CA LEU A 103 14.12 29.23 -6.21
C LEU A 103 15.42 29.25 -5.39
N GLU A 104 16.55 28.81 -5.96
CA GLU A 104 17.86 28.91 -5.29
C GLU A 104 18.30 30.37 -5.06
N ILE A 105 17.98 31.30 -5.98
CA ILE A 105 18.23 32.73 -5.76
C ILE A 105 17.37 33.26 -4.60
N ALA A 106 16.09 32.88 -4.54
CA ALA A 106 15.21 33.27 -3.44
C ALA A 106 15.73 32.74 -2.09
N LEU A 107 16.21 31.50 -2.02
CA LEU A 107 16.83 30.92 -0.82
C LEU A 107 18.19 31.56 -0.44
N GLN A 108 18.85 32.27 -1.37
CA GLN A 108 20.08 33.00 -1.08
C GLN A 108 19.84 34.45 -0.62
N LEU A 109 18.69 35.03 -0.96
CA LEU A 109 18.26 36.39 -0.59
C LEU A 109 17.62 36.41 0.81
N HIS A 110 17.64 37.59 1.44
CA HIS A 110 17.15 37.78 2.81
C HIS A 110 15.91 38.69 2.87
N GLY A 111 14.93 38.30 3.68
CA GLY A 111 13.72 39.06 3.99
C GLY A 111 12.91 39.45 2.75
N GLU A 112 12.50 40.71 2.70
CA GLU A 112 11.69 41.27 1.61
C GLU A 112 12.32 41.04 0.21
N GLN A 113 13.66 41.04 0.10
CA GLN A 113 14.35 40.81 -1.17
C GLN A 113 14.08 39.41 -1.73
N SER A 114 13.97 38.39 -0.87
CA SER A 114 13.55 37.05 -1.28
C SER A 114 12.07 37.03 -1.70
N VAL A 115 11.21 37.70 -0.93
CA VAL A 115 9.77 37.81 -1.20
C VAL A 115 9.45 38.49 -2.53
N LYS A 116 10.26 39.46 -2.98
CA LYS A 116 10.08 40.13 -4.28
C LYS A 116 10.08 39.13 -5.46
N LEU A 117 10.73 37.97 -5.34
CA LEU A 117 10.73 36.93 -6.39
C LEU A 117 9.46 36.05 -6.41
N LYS A 118 8.56 36.18 -5.42
CA LYS A 118 7.32 35.40 -5.30
C LYS A 118 6.53 35.28 -6.62
N PRO A 119 6.32 36.33 -7.46
CA PRO A 119 5.59 36.18 -8.72
C PRO A 119 6.16 35.12 -9.66
N LYS A 120 7.49 35.02 -9.76
CA LYS A 120 8.16 34.00 -10.58
C LYS A 120 8.15 32.61 -9.95
N ILE A 121 8.12 32.54 -8.62
CA ILE A 121 7.91 31.28 -7.90
C ILE A 121 6.49 30.76 -8.16
N LEU A 122 5.47 31.62 -8.19
CA LEU A 122 4.10 31.21 -8.51
C LEU A 122 3.94 30.73 -9.96
N GLU A 123 4.62 31.36 -10.93
CA GLU A 123 4.64 30.88 -12.32
C GLU A 123 5.08 29.40 -12.44
N SER A 124 5.98 28.95 -11.55
CA SER A 124 6.56 27.61 -11.54
C SER A 124 5.65 26.50 -10.98
N ILE A 125 4.57 26.87 -10.28
CA ILE A 125 3.61 25.88 -9.74
C ILE A 125 2.66 25.43 -10.86
N ASP A 126 2.38 26.31 -11.82
CA ASP A 126 1.52 26.09 -12.99
C ASP A 126 2.31 25.61 -14.24
N ILE A 127 3.39 24.82 -14.09
CA ILE A 127 4.09 24.17 -15.21
C ILE A 127 4.07 22.65 -15.05
N ASP A 128 3.99 21.95 -16.18
CA ASP A 128 4.18 20.51 -16.23
C ASP A 128 5.63 20.13 -15.90
N HIS A 129 5.85 18.90 -15.40
CA HIS A 129 7.17 18.35 -15.06
C HIS A 129 7.97 19.15 -14.02
N GLN A 130 7.35 19.62 -12.93
CA GLN A 130 8.03 20.31 -11.82
C GLN A 130 9.29 19.56 -11.33
N PHE A 131 10.38 20.30 -11.07
CA PHE A 131 11.64 19.75 -10.54
C PHE A 131 11.80 20.06 -9.06
N LEU A 132 12.24 19.06 -8.29
CA LEU A 132 12.56 19.14 -6.85
C LEU A 132 11.51 19.89 -5.97
N PRO A 133 10.19 19.54 -6.00
CA PRO A 133 9.16 20.32 -5.31
C PRO A 133 9.35 20.47 -3.79
N HIS A 134 10.12 19.60 -3.12
CA HIS A 134 10.50 19.77 -1.71
C HIS A 134 11.10 21.16 -1.40
N ARG A 135 11.73 21.81 -2.37
CA ARG A 135 12.32 23.16 -2.26
C ARG A 135 11.28 24.25 -1.97
N TYR A 136 10.00 24.04 -2.27
CA TYR A 136 8.94 24.92 -1.80
C TYR A 136 8.79 24.85 -0.27
N GLY A 137 8.99 23.67 0.33
CA GLY A 137 9.05 23.49 1.79
C GLY A 137 10.25 24.21 2.42
N ASP A 138 11.44 24.10 1.80
CA ASP A 138 12.64 24.82 2.23
C ASP A 138 12.43 26.35 2.17
N LEU A 139 11.78 26.85 1.12
CA LEU A 139 11.48 28.27 0.96
C LEU A 139 10.43 28.77 1.97
N LEU A 140 9.41 27.96 2.28
CA LEU A 140 8.48 28.25 3.36
C LEU A 140 9.20 28.34 4.70
N ALA A 141 10.12 27.41 5.00
CA ALA A 141 10.92 27.44 6.23
C ALA A 141 11.82 28.69 6.29
N HIS A 142 12.47 29.05 5.18
CA HIS A 142 13.31 30.25 5.05
C HIS A 142 12.53 31.54 5.32
N TRP A 143 11.43 31.76 4.59
CA TRP A 143 10.55 32.92 4.81
C TRP A 143 9.94 32.95 6.21
N THR A 144 9.60 31.78 6.78
CA THR A 144 9.14 31.67 8.16
C THR A 144 10.20 32.12 9.15
N ALA A 145 11.44 31.66 9.02
CA ALA A 145 12.56 32.05 9.88
C ALA A 145 12.78 33.57 9.84
N GLU A 146 12.82 34.16 8.64
CA GLU A 146 13.08 35.59 8.39
C GLU A 146 11.89 36.53 8.63
N ASN A 147 10.82 36.04 9.30
CA ASN A 147 9.60 36.77 9.63
C ASN A 147 8.80 37.27 8.41
N GLN A 148 9.01 36.69 7.23
CA GLN A 148 8.28 37.00 6.00
C GLN A 148 6.95 36.22 5.93
N THR A 149 6.23 36.17 7.04
CA THR A 149 5.15 35.20 7.26
C THR A 149 3.96 35.39 6.33
N SER A 150 3.63 36.62 5.94
CA SER A 150 2.59 36.88 4.92
C SER A 150 2.90 36.18 3.59
N ALA A 151 4.16 36.22 3.12
CA ALA A 151 4.55 35.59 1.88
C ALA A 151 4.53 34.05 1.98
N ALA A 152 4.97 33.52 3.13
CA ALA A 152 4.90 32.10 3.43
C ALA A 152 3.44 31.60 3.51
N LEU A 153 2.51 32.37 4.08
CA LEU A 153 1.09 32.06 4.12
C LEU A 153 0.46 32.06 2.73
N GLU A 154 0.75 33.06 1.89
CA GLU A 154 0.28 33.13 0.51
C GLU A 154 0.76 31.96 -0.35
N LEU A 155 2.04 31.57 -0.23
CA LEU A 155 2.60 30.42 -0.93
C LEU A 155 2.03 29.11 -0.40
N SER A 156 1.97 28.94 0.94
CA SER A 156 1.40 27.73 1.58
C SER A 156 -0.01 27.46 1.09
N LYS A 157 -0.85 28.51 0.96
CA LYS A 157 -2.23 28.39 0.48
C LYS A 157 -2.34 27.67 -0.87
N ILE A 158 -1.38 27.86 -1.77
CA ILE A 158 -1.40 27.28 -3.11
C ILE A 158 -0.84 25.85 -3.09
N LEU A 159 0.22 25.61 -2.31
CA LEU A 159 0.88 24.31 -2.19
C LEU A 159 0.00 23.24 -1.50
N ILE A 160 -0.90 23.64 -0.60
CA ILE A 160 -1.81 22.71 0.10
C ILE A 160 -3.04 22.30 -0.73
N GLU A 161 -3.28 22.92 -1.90
CA GLU A 161 -4.46 22.64 -2.73
C GLU A 161 -4.41 21.29 -3.46
N PHE A 162 -5.60 20.68 -3.61
CA PHE A 162 -5.84 19.50 -4.42
C PHE A 162 -6.45 19.87 -5.78
N ALA A 163 -6.09 19.11 -6.81
CA ALA A 163 -6.75 19.09 -8.10
C ALA A 163 -8.01 18.20 -8.07
N PRO A 164 -9.05 18.49 -8.88
CA PRO A 164 -10.21 17.62 -9.02
C PRO A 164 -9.85 16.30 -9.74
N ASP A 165 -10.58 15.24 -9.41
CA ASP A 165 -10.51 13.93 -10.10
C ASP A 165 -10.63 14.09 -11.62
N ILE A 166 -9.64 13.59 -12.36
CA ILE A 166 -9.58 13.63 -13.83
C ILE A 166 -10.76 12.87 -14.47
N GLN A 167 -11.21 11.77 -13.83
CA GLN A 167 -12.36 10.97 -14.23
C GLN A 167 -13.70 11.51 -13.71
N SER A 168 -13.73 12.60 -12.93
CA SER A 168 -14.95 13.16 -12.31
C SER A 168 -16.18 13.19 -13.23
N LYS A 169 -16.04 13.72 -14.45
CA LYS A 169 -17.12 13.77 -15.46
C LYS A 169 -17.61 12.39 -15.91
N ALA A 170 -16.73 11.40 -15.95
CA ALA A 170 -17.08 10.02 -16.31
C ALA A 170 -17.76 9.30 -15.13
N LYS A 171 -17.22 9.45 -13.91
CA LYS A 171 -17.79 8.92 -12.67
C LYS A 171 -19.17 9.50 -12.37
N GLU A 172 -19.37 10.82 -12.54
CA GLU A 172 -20.69 11.44 -12.43
C GLU A 172 -21.67 10.88 -13.48
N LYS A 173 -21.23 10.67 -14.73
CA LYS A 173 -22.04 10.06 -15.79
C LYS A 173 -22.40 8.60 -15.50
N ARG A 174 -21.57 7.85 -14.78
CA ARG A 174 -21.89 6.51 -14.25
C ARG A 174 -22.94 6.60 -13.13
N ARG A 175 -22.72 7.42 -12.09
CA ARG A 175 -23.65 7.58 -10.95
C ARG A 175 -25.05 8.01 -11.39
N ARG A 176 -25.15 8.90 -12.38
CA ARG A 176 -26.44 9.32 -12.98
C ARG A 176 -27.22 8.21 -13.71
N LYS A 177 -26.58 7.08 -14.08
CA LYS A 177 -27.28 5.92 -14.67
C LYS A 177 -27.85 4.98 -13.61
N ASN A 178 -27.04 4.65 -12.60
CA ASN A 178 -27.36 3.67 -11.55
C ASN A 178 -27.22 4.31 -10.16
N PRO A 179 -28.10 5.25 -9.75
CA PRO A 179 -27.91 6.07 -8.55
C PRO A 179 -28.12 5.34 -7.21
N THR A 180 -28.62 4.10 -7.22
CA THR A 180 -29.10 3.37 -6.04
C THR A 180 -28.45 1.99 -5.82
N ASN A 181 -27.47 1.59 -6.64
CA ASN A 181 -26.78 0.32 -6.47
C ASN A 181 -25.50 0.49 -5.62
N PHE A 182 -25.43 -0.19 -4.48
CA PHE A 182 -24.30 -0.16 -3.55
C PHE A 182 -22.94 -0.45 -4.23
N GLY A 183 -22.90 -1.37 -5.20
CA GLY A 183 -21.69 -1.69 -5.95
C GLY A 183 -21.11 -0.51 -6.75
N THR A 184 -21.94 0.48 -7.12
CA THR A 184 -21.48 1.66 -7.87
C THR A 184 -20.85 2.74 -7.00
N PHE A 185 -20.85 2.58 -5.67
CA PHE A 185 -20.20 3.53 -4.76
C PHE A 185 -18.71 3.67 -5.06
N TYR A 186 -17.99 2.54 -5.13
CA TYR A 186 -16.56 2.50 -5.46
C TYR A 186 -16.30 2.98 -6.91
N GLU A 187 -17.12 2.56 -7.89
CA GLU A 187 -16.99 2.97 -9.30
C GLU A 187 -17.18 4.48 -9.56
N THR A 188 -17.76 5.21 -8.60
CA THR A 188 -18.18 6.61 -8.74
C THR A 188 -17.66 7.54 -7.65
N SER A 189 -16.91 7.03 -6.68
CA SER A 189 -16.18 7.81 -5.67
C SER A 189 -15.18 8.76 -6.33
N LEU A 190 -15.14 10.03 -5.92
CA LEU A 190 -14.25 11.03 -6.51
C LEU A 190 -12.89 11.04 -5.80
N GLU A 191 -11.85 11.02 -6.62
CA GLU A 191 -10.44 10.88 -6.22
C GLU A 191 -9.65 12.14 -6.62
N PRO A 192 -9.84 13.28 -5.93
CA PRO A 192 -8.91 14.40 -6.01
C PRO A 192 -7.54 14.00 -5.44
N SER A 193 -6.50 14.63 -5.95
CA SER A 193 -5.10 14.45 -5.55
C SER A 193 -4.43 15.80 -5.31
N PRO A 194 -3.36 15.90 -4.52
CA PRO A 194 -2.58 17.14 -4.43
C PRO A 194 -2.09 17.62 -5.82
N ARG A 195 -1.83 18.93 -5.95
CA ARG A 195 -1.20 19.51 -7.16
C ARG A 195 0.29 19.13 -7.32
N ILE A 196 0.88 18.52 -6.30
CA ILE A 196 2.31 18.15 -6.19
C ILE A 196 2.39 16.63 -5.93
N GLY A 197 3.52 15.99 -6.24
CA GLY A 197 3.76 14.58 -5.94
C GLY A 197 3.48 14.24 -4.46
N ILE A 198 2.93 13.05 -4.19
CA ILE A 198 2.43 12.67 -2.85
C ILE A 198 3.56 12.69 -1.80
N LEU A 199 4.75 12.23 -2.19
CA LEU A 199 5.94 12.25 -1.32
C LEU A 199 6.33 13.69 -0.98
N GLU A 200 6.45 14.55 -1.97
CA GLU A 200 6.84 15.96 -1.80
C GLU A 200 5.74 16.78 -1.11
N TYR A 201 4.46 16.43 -1.26
CA TYR A 201 3.37 17.04 -0.50
C TYR A 201 3.56 16.77 1.01
N SER A 202 3.86 15.52 1.38
CA SER A 202 4.18 15.17 2.77
C SER A 202 5.43 15.91 3.28
N GLU A 203 6.48 16.01 2.46
CA GLU A 203 7.67 16.80 2.81
C GLU A 203 7.37 18.29 3.00
N ILE A 204 6.62 18.93 2.09
CA ILE A 204 6.25 20.35 2.19
C ILE A 204 5.40 20.59 3.44
N MET A 205 4.46 19.70 3.74
CA MET A 205 3.61 19.79 4.92
C MET A 205 4.43 19.67 6.21
N SER A 206 5.36 18.72 6.28
CA SER A 206 6.18 18.50 7.48
C SER A 206 7.32 19.50 7.65
N LYS A 207 8.01 19.91 6.57
CA LYS A 207 9.21 20.78 6.60
C LYS A 207 8.91 22.26 6.41
N GLY A 208 7.83 22.62 5.71
CA GLY A 208 7.42 24.01 5.45
C GLY A 208 6.21 24.45 6.26
N VAL A 209 5.08 23.73 6.13
CA VAL A 209 3.80 24.17 6.71
C VAL A 209 3.75 23.98 8.23
N ARG A 210 4.25 22.87 8.79
CA ARG A 210 4.34 22.68 10.26
C ARG A 210 5.19 23.78 10.93
N PRO A 211 6.41 24.14 10.47
CA PRO A 211 7.16 25.28 11.03
C PRO A 211 6.47 26.65 10.89
N LEU A 212 5.74 26.91 9.79
CA LEU A 212 4.92 28.12 9.69
C LEU A 212 3.76 28.10 10.71
N ALA A 213 3.12 26.94 10.92
CA ALA A 213 2.09 26.76 11.95
C ALA A 213 2.64 26.88 13.38
N GLU A 214 3.93 26.67 13.60
CA GLU A 214 4.57 26.93 14.89
C GLU A 214 4.75 28.43 15.20
N LYS A 215 4.61 29.30 14.20
CA LYS A 215 4.87 30.75 14.26
C LYS A 215 3.61 31.60 14.05
N GLU A 216 2.74 31.22 13.13
CA GLU A 216 1.46 31.88 12.80
C GLU A 216 0.30 30.88 12.90
N PRO A 217 0.09 30.23 14.08
CA PRO A 217 -0.74 29.04 14.19
C PRO A 217 -2.18 29.26 13.74
N TYR A 218 -2.77 30.43 14.05
CA TYR A 218 -4.17 30.72 13.72
C TYR A 218 -4.36 30.95 12.21
N GLN A 219 -3.42 31.63 11.55
CA GLN A 219 -3.46 31.91 10.13
C GLN A 219 -3.25 30.63 9.32
N VAL A 220 -2.31 29.77 9.72
CA VAL A 220 -2.10 28.46 9.08
C VAL A 220 -3.28 27.52 9.33
N ALA A 221 -3.80 27.45 10.56
CA ALA A 221 -5.01 26.68 10.86
C ALA A 221 -6.18 27.12 9.96
N ARG A 222 -6.38 28.42 9.73
CA ARG A 222 -7.40 28.90 8.78
C ARG A 222 -7.18 28.44 7.34
N LEU A 223 -5.95 28.51 6.83
CA LEU A 223 -5.64 28.00 5.48
C LEU A 223 -5.93 26.50 5.35
N LEU A 224 -5.55 25.72 6.37
CA LEU A 224 -5.76 24.27 6.41
C LEU A 224 -7.24 23.88 6.60
N ILE A 225 -8.03 24.70 7.32
CA ILE A 225 -9.48 24.57 7.40
C ILE A 225 -10.11 24.78 6.02
N ASP A 226 -9.76 25.88 5.34
CA ASP A 226 -10.30 26.18 4.00
C ASP A 226 -9.88 25.11 2.97
N ALA A 227 -8.65 24.61 3.04
CA ALA A 227 -8.17 23.52 2.20
C ALA A 227 -8.90 22.19 2.47
N THR A 228 -9.02 21.77 3.73
CA THR A 228 -9.73 20.53 4.12
C THR A 228 -11.20 20.58 3.68
N ALA A 229 -11.88 21.71 3.90
CA ALA A 229 -13.25 21.92 3.46
C ALA A 229 -13.40 21.90 1.92
N ASN A 230 -12.33 22.22 1.17
CA ASN A 230 -12.30 22.12 -0.29
C ASN A 230 -11.98 20.71 -0.79
N VAL A 231 -11.08 19.95 -0.14
CA VAL A 231 -10.85 18.53 -0.48
C VAL A 231 -12.15 17.73 -0.32
N ILE A 232 -12.88 17.94 0.77
CA ILE A 232 -14.20 17.30 0.98
C ILE A 232 -15.19 17.71 -0.13
N ARG A 233 -15.23 19.00 -0.54
CA ARG A 233 -16.04 19.45 -1.69
C ARG A 233 -15.62 18.85 -3.04
N LEU A 234 -14.38 18.36 -3.18
CA LEU A 234 -13.90 17.68 -4.38
C LEU A 234 -14.20 16.17 -4.36
N ARG A 235 -14.28 15.55 -3.17
CA ARG A 235 -14.70 14.14 -2.99
C ARG A 235 -16.21 13.96 -3.05
N THR A 236 -16.97 14.91 -2.50
CA THR A 236 -18.43 14.86 -2.44
C THR A 236 -19.03 15.29 -3.80
N HIS A 237 -20.06 14.58 -4.29
CA HIS A 237 -20.77 15.04 -5.49
C HIS A 237 -21.68 16.22 -5.14
N ARG A 238 -21.89 17.15 -6.09
CA ARG A 238 -22.64 18.41 -5.87
C ARG A 238 -24.05 18.26 -5.29
N GLN A 239 -24.67 17.08 -5.45
CA GLN A 239 -26.01 16.79 -4.95
C GLN A 239 -26.02 16.50 -3.44
N ASP A 240 -24.90 16.03 -2.88
CA ASP A 240 -24.77 15.62 -1.48
C ASP A 240 -24.22 16.75 -0.59
N PHE A 241 -23.75 17.87 -1.18
CA PHE A 241 -23.12 19.02 -0.49
C PHE A 241 -23.89 19.58 0.71
N ASN A 242 -25.22 19.47 0.72
CA ASN A 242 -26.08 20.02 1.78
C ASN A 242 -26.23 19.11 3.00
N GLN A 243 -25.65 17.90 2.98
CA GLN A 243 -25.82 16.91 4.06
C GLN A 243 -24.88 17.12 5.25
N GLY A 244 -23.75 17.83 5.07
CA GLY A 244 -22.72 18.06 6.11
C GLY A 244 -21.89 16.83 6.51
N VAL A 245 -22.41 15.62 6.26
CA VAL A 245 -21.69 14.36 6.42
C VAL A 245 -20.53 14.29 5.41
N ASP A 246 -19.32 14.06 5.90
CA ASP A 246 -18.09 13.92 5.11
C ASP A 246 -17.47 12.51 5.20
N ASN A 247 -18.08 11.60 5.97
CA ASN A 247 -17.58 10.26 6.30
C ASN A 247 -16.13 10.25 6.82
N SER A 248 -15.66 11.35 7.43
CA SER A 248 -14.29 11.48 7.95
C SER A 248 -13.95 10.47 9.02
N GLU A 249 -14.94 9.89 9.68
CA GLU A 249 -14.75 8.80 10.64
C GLU A 249 -14.27 7.51 9.97
N ALA A 250 -14.58 7.31 8.67
CA ALA A 250 -14.13 6.16 7.88
C ALA A 250 -12.75 6.39 7.25
N TRP A 251 -12.51 7.57 6.64
CA TRP A 251 -11.23 7.85 5.96
C TRP A 251 -10.18 8.52 6.85
N CYS A 252 -10.54 9.02 8.03
CA CYS A 252 -9.66 9.59 9.04
C CYS A 252 -10.10 9.18 10.46
N GLU A 253 -10.01 7.88 10.74
CA GLU A 253 -10.41 7.19 11.98
C GLU A 253 -9.90 7.86 13.28
N ARG A 254 -8.72 8.46 13.22
CA ARG A 254 -8.09 9.22 14.30
C ARG A 254 -7.55 10.53 13.71
N LEU A 255 -7.78 11.66 14.35
CA LEU A 255 -7.30 12.98 13.91
C LEU A 255 -5.80 13.23 14.16
N GLN A 256 -5.13 12.28 14.83
CA GLN A 256 -3.69 12.23 15.09
C GLN A 256 -3.19 10.83 14.72
N GLY A 257 -1.92 10.73 14.33
CA GLY A 257 -1.22 9.46 14.13
C GLY A 257 0.27 9.60 14.41
N LEU A 258 0.95 8.47 14.63
CA LEU A 258 2.40 8.40 14.47
C LEU A 258 2.75 8.68 13.00
N ASP A 259 3.90 9.31 12.72
CA ASP A 259 4.20 9.87 11.39
C ASP A 259 3.89 8.89 10.26
N ALA A 260 2.97 9.30 9.40
CA ALA A 260 2.29 8.41 8.47
C ALA A 260 3.26 7.79 7.45
N GLY A 261 3.04 6.52 7.12
CA GLY A 261 3.56 5.96 5.87
C GLY A 261 3.16 6.87 4.70
N TYR A 262 4.09 7.08 3.77
CA TYR A 262 4.12 8.20 2.80
C TYR A 262 3.03 8.19 1.70
N GLU A 263 1.85 7.62 1.98
CA GLU A 263 0.91 7.15 0.96
C GLU A 263 -0.46 7.87 0.99
N ASP A 264 -0.84 8.51 2.11
CA ASP A 264 -2.15 9.16 2.26
C ASP A 264 -2.04 10.70 2.43
N PRO A 265 -2.38 11.50 1.38
CA PRO A 265 -2.31 12.95 1.45
C PRO A 265 -3.49 13.60 2.19
N ASP A 266 -4.64 12.94 2.29
CA ASP A 266 -5.82 13.45 3.02
C ASP A 266 -5.58 13.43 4.52
N LYS A 267 -5.09 12.29 5.04
CA LYS A 267 -4.66 12.15 6.44
C LYS A 267 -3.52 13.14 6.75
N THR A 268 -2.57 13.29 5.83
CA THR A 268 -1.46 14.26 5.96
C THR A 268 -1.97 15.71 6.13
N LEU A 269 -3.01 16.10 5.38
CA LEU A 269 -3.68 17.39 5.51
C LEU A 269 -4.39 17.54 6.86
N VAL A 270 -5.18 16.55 7.29
CA VAL A 270 -5.89 16.55 8.58
C VAL A 270 -4.93 16.55 9.78
N TYR A 271 -3.84 15.79 9.75
CA TYR A 271 -2.86 15.76 10.84
C TYR A 271 -2.12 17.10 10.96
N THR A 272 -1.83 17.75 9.84
CA THR A 272 -1.19 19.08 9.81
C THR A 272 -2.18 20.17 10.27
N LEU A 273 -3.47 20.05 9.93
CA LEU A 273 -4.54 20.89 10.48
C LEU A 273 -4.66 20.73 12.00
N THR A 274 -4.73 19.50 12.51
CA THR A 274 -4.84 19.20 13.94
C THR A 274 -3.64 19.78 14.70
N PHE A 275 -2.42 19.57 14.20
CA PHE A 275 -1.21 20.21 14.72
C PHE A 275 -1.32 21.73 14.75
N ALA A 276 -1.71 22.39 13.65
CA ALA A 276 -1.82 23.85 13.60
C ALA A 276 -2.86 24.39 14.61
N CYS A 277 -4.00 23.73 14.74
CA CYS A 277 -5.01 24.07 15.74
C CYS A 277 -4.50 23.90 17.17
N GLU A 278 -3.77 22.82 17.47
CA GLU A 278 -3.12 22.64 18.78
C GLU A 278 -2.09 23.75 19.07
N GLN A 279 -1.32 24.20 18.07
CA GLN A 279 -0.36 25.29 18.23
C GLN A 279 -1.07 26.62 18.57
N VAL A 280 -2.34 26.84 18.16
CA VAL A 280 -3.13 28.00 18.62
C VAL A 280 -3.35 27.93 20.13
N TYR A 281 -3.77 26.78 20.66
CA TYR A 281 -3.96 26.59 22.10
C TYR A 281 -2.64 26.68 22.90
N LYS A 282 -1.53 26.19 22.32
CA LYS A 282 -0.20 26.18 22.96
C LYS A 282 0.53 27.53 22.91
N LYS A 283 0.36 28.33 21.85
CA LYS A 283 1.19 29.53 21.57
C LYS A 283 0.41 30.81 21.26
N SER A 284 -0.91 30.76 21.09
CA SER A 284 -1.73 31.94 20.73
C SER A 284 -3.12 31.91 21.39
N PRO A 285 -3.19 31.90 22.74
CA PRO A 285 -4.46 31.74 23.47
C PRO A 285 -5.52 32.78 23.10
N ASP A 286 -5.13 34.03 22.82
CA ASP A 286 -6.04 35.11 22.40
C ASP A 286 -6.78 34.80 21.09
N SER A 287 -6.20 33.93 20.24
CA SER A 287 -6.81 33.48 18.98
C SER A 287 -7.69 32.24 19.13
N VAL A 288 -7.76 31.60 20.30
CA VAL A 288 -8.56 30.37 20.51
C VAL A 288 -10.06 30.62 20.27
N VAL A 289 -10.60 31.76 20.74
CA VAL A 289 -11.99 32.16 20.49
C VAL A 289 -12.26 32.41 19.00
N ALA A 290 -11.26 32.92 18.28
CA ALA A 290 -11.37 33.17 16.85
C ALA A 290 -11.28 31.87 16.02
N LEU A 291 -10.38 30.95 16.40
CA LEU A 291 -10.29 29.61 15.82
C LEU A 291 -11.59 28.82 16.01
N ASP A 292 -12.11 28.78 17.24
CA ASP A 292 -13.34 28.05 17.56
C ASP A 292 -14.53 28.58 16.75
N LYS A 293 -14.65 29.90 16.61
CA LYS A 293 -15.65 30.54 15.74
C LYS A 293 -15.48 30.16 14.26
N VAL A 294 -14.26 30.01 13.74
CA VAL A 294 -14.04 29.55 12.35
C VAL A 294 -14.45 28.08 12.20
N LEU A 295 -14.05 27.21 13.14
CA LEU A 295 -14.40 25.78 13.12
C LEU A 295 -15.91 25.54 13.26
N ARG A 296 -16.62 26.37 14.05
CA ARG A 296 -18.09 26.34 14.19
C ARG A 296 -18.84 26.77 12.93
N ASN A 297 -18.22 27.58 12.08
CA ASN A 297 -18.82 28.05 10.82
C ASN A 297 -18.65 27.05 9.67
N GLN A 298 -17.95 25.92 9.88
CA GLN A 298 -17.82 24.86 8.88
C GLN A 298 -18.95 23.84 9.01
N GLN A 299 -19.47 23.39 7.86
CA GLN A 299 -20.59 22.44 7.77
C GLN A 299 -20.17 20.96 7.88
N TRP A 300 -18.86 20.66 7.79
CA TRP A 300 -18.35 19.29 7.66
C TRP A 300 -17.99 18.67 9.03
N GLU A 301 -18.34 17.41 9.22
CA GLU A 301 -18.21 16.66 10.49
C GLU A 301 -16.76 16.61 11.04
N ILE A 302 -15.74 16.57 10.17
CA ILE A 302 -14.31 16.66 10.55
C ILE A 302 -14.03 17.85 11.49
N PHE A 303 -14.70 18.99 11.31
CA PHE A 303 -14.49 20.19 12.12
C PHE A 303 -15.26 20.17 13.46
N LYS A 304 -16.33 19.37 13.54
CA LYS A 304 -16.99 19.04 14.82
C LYS A 304 -16.08 18.12 15.64
N ARG A 305 -15.58 17.04 15.03
CA ARG A 305 -14.59 16.12 15.63
C ARG A 305 -13.34 16.84 16.11
N LEU A 306 -12.77 17.72 15.28
CA LEU A 306 -11.59 18.51 15.63
C LEU A 306 -11.85 19.46 16.83
N ARG A 307 -13.02 20.10 16.91
CA ARG A 307 -13.38 20.90 18.11
C ARG A 307 -13.47 20.02 19.36
N GLN A 308 -14.15 18.89 19.30
CA GLN A 308 -14.26 17.97 20.43
C GLN A 308 -12.88 17.46 20.89
N HIS A 309 -11.99 17.11 19.95
CA HIS A 309 -10.60 16.75 20.22
C HIS A 309 -9.83 17.88 20.94
N LEU A 310 -9.89 19.11 20.42
CA LEU A 310 -9.21 20.28 21.02
C LEU A 310 -9.76 20.61 22.42
N TYR A 311 -11.08 20.53 22.61
CA TYR A 311 -11.72 20.73 23.90
C TYR A 311 -11.31 19.64 24.91
N ALA A 312 -11.18 18.38 24.47
CA ALA A 312 -10.70 17.26 25.30
C ALA A 312 -9.23 17.43 25.73
N GLN A 313 -8.41 18.01 24.85
CA GLN A 313 -6.97 18.17 25.06
C GLN A 313 -6.62 19.42 25.87
N TYR A 314 -7.47 20.47 25.84
CA TYR A 314 -7.24 21.75 26.51
C TYR A 314 -8.47 22.24 27.32
N PRO A 315 -8.90 21.52 28.37
CA PRO A 315 -9.97 21.97 29.27
C PRO A 315 -9.53 23.19 30.09
N ASN A 316 -10.28 24.29 30.01
CA ASN A 316 -10.12 25.53 30.78
C ASN A 316 -11.46 26.29 30.84
N GLU A 317 -11.60 27.33 31.67
CA GLU A 317 -12.90 28.03 31.83
C GLU A 317 -13.46 28.66 30.54
N GLN A 318 -12.63 28.96 29.52
CA GLN A 318 -13.12 29.39 28.20
C GLN A 318 -13.75 28.21 27.43
N THR A 319 -13.03 27.08 27.31
CA THR A 319 -13.55 25.88 26.64
C THR A 319 -14.70 25.22 27.39
N LYS A 320 -14.77 25.34 28.72
CA LYS A 320 -15.88 24.88 29.58
C LYS A 320 -17.24 25.34 29.08
N SER A 321 -17.35 26.58 28.61
CA SER A 321 -18.60 27.13 28.06
C SER A 321 -19.03 26.41 26.78
N TRP A 322 -18.08 26.11 25.88
CA TRP A 322 -18.30 25.42 24.61
C TRP A 322 -18.49 23.92 24.77
N ILE A 323 -17.85 23.31 25.77
CA ILE A 323 -18.08 21.91 26.17
C ILE A 323 -19.49 21.77 26.72
N ARG A 324 -19.91 22.66 27.65
CA ARG A 324 -21.29 22.71 28.16
C ARG A 324 -22.31 22.85 27.03
N GLU A 325 -22.07 23.79 26.11
CA GLU A 325 -22.91 23.97 24.92
C GLU A 325 -22.96 22.71 24.03
N SER A 326 -21.81 22.09 23.76
CA SER A 326 -21.72 20.87 22.94
C SER A 326 -22.29 19.62 23.61
N ILE A 327 -22.40 19.62 24.95
CA ILE A 327 -23.05 18.55 25.73
C ILE A 327 -24.56 18.81 25.77
N LEU A 328 -25.00 20.01 26.16
CA LEU A 328 -26.41 20.35 26.31
C LEU A 328 -27.15 20.48 24.97
N GLY A 329 -26.44 20.82 23.89
CA GLY A 329 -26.96 20.87 22.52
C GLY A 329 -26.76 19.58 21.71
N HIS A 330 -26.24 18.51 22.31
CA HIS A 330 -26.19 17.21 21.65
C HIS A 330 -27.56 16.52 21.72
N GLU A 331 -28.22 16.37 20.56
CA GLU A 331 -29.36 15.48 20.46
C GLU A 331 -28.93 14.04 20.25
N GLY A 332 -29.50 13.12 21.04
CA GLY A 332 -29.44 11.69 20.74
C GLY A 332 -28.77 10.82 21.80
N TYR A 333 -28.58 11.32 23.02
CA TYR A 333 -28.18 10.53 24.20
C TYR A 333 -29.02 9.27 24.45
N ASP A 334 -30.24 9.25 23.94
CA ASP A 334 -31.15 8.11 23.92
C ASP A 334 -30.83 7.13 22.77
N ARG A 335 -30.40 7.59 21.60
CA ARG A 335 -30.55 6.86 20.32
C ARG A 335 -29.28 6.64 19.50
N ARG A 336 -28.13 7.22 19.88
CA ARG A 336 -26.84 7.05 19.21
C ARG A 336 -25.73 6.92 20.24
N GLU A 337 -24.72 6.13 19.94
CA GLU A 337 -23.53 6.06 20.79
C GLU A 337 -22.60 7.25 20.56
N HIS A 338 -21.89 7.67 21.61
CA HIS A 338 -20.81 8.64 21.50
C HIS A 338 -19.70 8.13 20.57
N HIS A 339 -19.34 8.93 19.56
CA HIS A 339 -18.16 8.71 18.73
C HIS A 339 -16.86 9.13 19.46
N TYR A 340 -15.71 8.65 18.96
CA TYR A 340 -14.41 8.73 19.63
C TYR A 340 -14.03 10.10 20.20
N GLU A 341 -14.09 11.18 19.40
CA GLU A 341 -13.71 12.50 19.88
C GLU A 341 -14.71 13.07 20.91
N PHE A 342 -16.00 12.70 20.81
CA PHE A 342 -17.04 13.21 21.70
C PHE A 342 -17.02 12.58 23.09
N GLN A 343 -16.91 11.26 23.20
CA GLN A 343 -16.77 10.60 24.51
C GLN A 343 -15.51 11.10 25.22
N ARG A 344 -14.39 11.24 24.49
CA ARG A 344 -13.11 11.68 25.04
C ARG A 344 -13.18 13.12 25.52
N MET A 345 -13.93 13.98 24.83
CA MET A 345 -14.26 15.33 25.28
C MET A 345 -15.08 15.34 26.57
N ILE A 346 -16.16 14.55 26.63
CA ILE A 346 -17.02 14.46 27.82
C ILE A 346 -16.18 13.97 29.01
N ARG A 347 -15.46 12.85 28.87
CA ARG A 347 -14.69 12.25 29.96
C ARG A 347 -13.61 13.19 30.48
N ARG A 348 -12.78 13.77 29.61
CA ARG A 348 -11.73 14.73 30.02
C ARG A 348 -12.31 15.99 30.68
N ALA A 349 -13.46 16.47 30.24
CA ALA A 349 -14.13 17.59 30.91
C ALA A 349 -14.71 17.21 32.27
N CYS A 350 -15.29 16.01 32.40
CA CYS A 350 -15.84 15.50 33.65
C CYS A 350 -14.73 15.22 34.68
N GLU A 351 -13.60 14.63 34.25
CA GLU A 351 -12.37 14.46 35.04
C GLU A 351 -11.84 15.81 35.56
N TYR A 352 -11.80 16.84 34.71
CA TYR A 352 -11.11 18.11 35.00
C TYR A 352 -11.97 19.13 35.79
N PHE A 353 -13.24 19.32 35.40
CA PHE A 353 -14.13 20.32 36.01
C PHE A 353 -15.03 19.75 37.10
N GLY A 354 -15.18 18.42 37.15
CA GLY A 354 -16.09 17.72 38.05
C GLY A 354 -17.51 18.31 38.05
N THR A 355 -18.09 18.43 39.24
CA THR A 355 -19.44 18.96 39.44
C THR A 355 -19.64 20.41 39.00
N SER A 356 -18.57 21.16 38.68
CA SER A 356 -18.68 22.52 38.13
C SER A 356 -18.94 22.58 36.62
N LEU A 357 -18.90 21.44 35.91
CA LEU A 357 -19.23 21.40 34.47
C LEU A 357 -20.73 21.52 34.22
N LEU A 358 -21.56 20.81 34.99
CA LEU A 358 -23.03 20.81 34.83
C LEU A 358 -23.69 20.91 36.20
N THR A 359 -24.71 21.76 36.32
CA THR A 359 -25.59 21.79 37.50
C THR A 359 -26.45 20.52 37.56
N GLU A 360 -26.97 20.17 38.74
CA GLU A 360 -27.78 18.96 38.92
C GLU A 360 -29.03 18.95 38.01
N ALA A 361 -29.70 20.09 37.88
CA ALA A 361 -30.85 20.27 36.98
C ALA A 361 -30.52 20.17 35.48
N GLU A 362 -29.26 20.40 35.10
CA GLU A 362 -28.78 20.19 33.71
C GLU A 362 -28.39 18.73 33.46
N ARG A 363 -27.99 17.98 34.50
CA ARG A 363 -27.63 16.56 34.39
C ARG A 363 -28.85 15.65 34.31
N VAL A 364 -29.92 15.94 35.06
CA VAL A 364 -31.13 15.09 35.08
C VAL A 364 -31.66 14.80 33.67
N PRO A 365 -31.89 15.78 32.78
CA PRO A 365 -32.38 15.49 31.42
C PRO A 365 -31.42 14.64 30.57
N ILE A 366 -30.10 14.77 30.75
CA ILE A 366 -29.10 13.97 30.04
C ILE A 366 -29.15 12.52 30.56
N PHE A 367 -29.15 12.33 31.88
CA PHE A 367 -29.13 11.00 32.48
C PHE A 367 -30.47 10.27 32.35
N ASP A 368 -31.60 10.98 32.33
CA ASP A 368 -32.90 10.42 31.95
C ASP A 368 -32.99 10.10 30.45
N ALA A 369 -32.37 10.90 29.57
CA ALA A 369 -32.28 10.55 28.15
C ALA A 369 -31.45 9.27 27.96
N ILE A 370 -30.26 9.18 28.56
CA ILE A 370 -29.42 7.97 28.56
C ILE A 370 -30.20 6.79 29.13
N ARG A 371 -30.89 6.95 30.27
CA ARG A 371 -31.67 5.89 30.95
C ARG A 371 -32.96 5.49 30.23
N SER A 372 -33.53 6.36 29.40
CA SER A 372 -34.64 5.95 28.53
C SER A 372 -34.12 5.07 27.40
N GLY A 373 -32.93 5.39 26.89
CA GLY A 373 -32.20 4.57 25.94
C GLY A 373 -32.89 4.43 24.58
N PRO A 374 -32.37 3.59 23.68
CA PRO A 374 -32.79 3.58 22.29
C PRO A 374 -34.24 3.11 22.20
N SER A 375 -35.09 3.97 21.60
CA SER A 375 -36.54 3.76 21.48
C SER A 375 -36.87 2.30 21.20
N LYS A 376 -37.54 1.65 22.16
CA LYS A 376 -37.95 0.24 22.07
C LYS A 376 -38.67 -0.05 20.75
N ALA A 377 -39.50 0.87 20.27
CA ALA A 377 -40.22 0.75 19.00
C ALA A 377 -39.32 0.94 17.76
N ASN A 378 -38.34 1.84 17.80
CA ASN A 378 -37.38 2.00 16.70
C ASN A 378 -36.41 0.82 16.65
N TYR A 379 -36.02 0.30 17.81
CA TYR A 379 -35.24 -0.91 17.93
C TYR A 379 -36.07 -2.10 17.44
N GLN A 380 -37.35 -2.18 17.80
CA GLN A 380 -38.38 -3.04 17.21
C GLN A 380 -38.83 -2.61 15.79
N ALA A 381 -38.02 -1.86 15.03
CA ALA A 381 -38.29 -1.53 13.62
C ALA A 381 -37.04 -1.58 12.72
N TRP A 382 -35.87 -1.22 13.28
CA TRP A 382 -34.56 -1.69 12.82
C TRP A 382 -34.50 -3.22 12.90
N LEU A 383 -35.03 -3.75 14.01
CA LEU A 383 -35.49 -5.12 14.25
C LEU A 383 -37.05 -5.13 14.37
N GLY A 384 -37.69 -5.87 15.29
CA GLY A 384 -39.16 -5.97 15.38
C GLY A 384 -39.83 -7.19 16.00
N LYS A 385 -39.22 -8.37 15.85
CA LYS A 385 -39.94 -9.61 15.38
C LYS A 385 -39.43 -11.16 15.93
N GLU A 386 -38.11 -10.60 16.06
CA GLU A 386 -36.76 -10.89 16.71
C GLU A 386 -36.39 -9.91 17.82
N PHE A 387 -37.24 -8.93 18.08
CA PHE A 387 -37.24 -8.22 19.34
C PHE A 387 -37.62 -9.19 20.47
N THR A 388 -36.68 -9.53 21.36
CA THR A 388 -36.98 -10.08 22.70
C THR A 388 -36.65 -9.04 23.77
N GLU A 389 -37.37 -9.11 24.89
CA GLU A 389 -37.25 -8.14 25.97
C GLU A 389 -35.88 -8.23 26.66
N GLU A 390 -35.35 -9.44 26.84
CA GLU A 390 -34.07 -9.72 27.51
C GLU A 390 -32.91 -9.17 26.68
N ARG A 391 -32.92 -9.42 25.36
CA ARG A 391 -31.92 -8.89 24.45
C ARG A 391 -32.06 -7.37 24.28
N PHE A 392 -33.26 -6.80 24.39
CA PHE A 392 -33.41 -5.34 24.47
C PHE A 392 -32.83 -4.80 25.78
N GLN A 393 -33.15 -5.39 26.93
CA GLN A 393 -32.58 -5.02 28.23
C GLN A 393 -31.07 -5.22 28.30
N GLN A 394 -30.48 -6.21 27.60
CA GLN A 394 -29.03 -6.38 27.51
C GLN A 394 -28.38 -5.26 26.69
N PHE A 395 -28.88 -5.01 25.48
CA PHE A 395 -28.42 -3.91 24.63
C PHE A 395 -28.59 -2.56 25.32
N GLN A 396 -29.75 -2.30 25.90
CA GLN A 396 -30.05 -1.09 26.66
C GLN A 396 -29.12 -0.94 27.87
N ARG A 397 -28.81 -2.01 28.62
CA ARG A 397 -27.82 -1.97 29.72
C ARG A 397 -26.39 -1.68 29.24
N ALA A 398 -25.95 -2.30 28.14
CA ALA A 398 -24.65 -2.03 27.54
C ALA A 398 -24.55 -0.58 27.05
N PHE A 399 -25.57 -0.10 26.34
CA PHE A 399 -25.73 1.29 25.92
C PHE A 399 -25.73 2.25 27.12
N HIS A 400 -26.53 1.99 28.16
CA HIS A 400 -26.54 2.80 29.38
C HIS A 400 -25.15 2.88 30.02
N GLY A 401 -24.42 1.77 30.13
CA GLY A 401 -23.05 1.75 30.65
C GLY A 401 -22.10 2.59 29.78
N LYS A 402 -22.07 2.32 28.48
CA LYS A 402 -21.18 2.98 27.51
C LYS A 402 -21.48 4.47 27.33
N GLN A 403 -22.74 4.89 27.37
CA GLN A 403 -23.11 6.31 27.32
C GLN A 403 -22.87 7.04 28.66
N SER A 404 -22.95 6.33 29.79
CA SER A 404 -22.72 6.91 31.13
C SER A 404 -21.24 6.97 31.52
N LYS A 405 -20.38 6.07 31.03
CA LYS A 405 -18.96 5.98 31.43
C LYS A 405 -18.20 7.32 31.28
N PRO A 406 -18.37 8.11 30.20
CA PRO A 406 -17.74 9.43 30.12
C PRO A 406 -18.22 10.43 31.18
N PHE A 407 -19.41 10.26 31.74
CA PHE A 407 -20.00 11.13 32.77
C PHE A 407 -19.75 10.65 34.21
N GLU A 408 -19.02 9.56 34.43
CA GLU A 408 -18.83 8.92 35.75
C GLU A 408 -18.55 9.91 36.91
N PRO A 409 -17.64 10.90 36.81
CA PRO A 409 -17.37 11.88 37.88
C PRO A 409 -18.53 12.84 38.22
N LEU A 410 -19.61 12.85 37.41
CA LEU A 410 -20.78 13.71 37.56
C LEU A 410 -22.06 12.94 37.93
N LEU A 411 -22.03 11.61 37.95
CA LEU A 411 -23.17 10.79 38.35
C LEU A 411 -23.48 11.02 39.85
N PHE A 412 -24.77 10.94 40.21
CA PHE A 412 -25.25 11.16 41.57
C PHE A 412 -26.53 10.35 41.84
N GLY A 413 -26.91 10.22 43.11
CA GLY A 413 -28.18 9.61 43.54
C GLY A 413 -28.43 8.22 42.95
N GLU A 414 -29.59 8.05 42.31
CA GLU A 414 -29.95 6.80 41.63
C GLU A 414 -29.04 6.50 40.43
N TYR A 415 -28.62 7.50 39.65
CA TYR A 415 -27.76 7.31 38.47
C TYR A 415 -26.39 6.73 38.83
N ALA A 416 -25.77 7.24 39.89
CA ALA A 416 -24.50 6.71 40.42
C ALA A 416 -24.64 5.32 41.06
N THR A 417 -25.86 4.89 41.39
CA THR A 417 -26.11 3.55 41.95
C THR A 417 -26.37 2.56 40.82
N TYR A 418 -27.25 2.92 39.90
CA TYR A 418 -27.53 2.15 38.68
C TYR A 418 -26.28 1.93 37.81
N PHE A 419 -25.42 2.94 37.66
CA PHE A 419 -24.19 2.79 36.87
C PHE A 419 -23.20 1.78 37.49
N ARG A 420 -23.00 1.80 38.81
CA ARG A 420 -22.18 0.78 39.50
C ARG A 420 -22.77 -0.62 39.34
N GLU A 421 -24.09 -0.73 39.40
CA GLU A 421 -24.79 -1.98 39.09
C GLU A 421 -24.63 -2.47 37.63
N LEU A 422 -24.16 -1.64 36.69
CA LEU A 422 -23.78 -2.07 35.34
C LEU A 422 -22.31 -2.49 35.29
N GLU A 423 -21.41 -1.73 35.91
CA GLU A 423 -19.99 -2.08 35.99
C GLU A 423 -19.75 -3.38 36.76
N ASP A 424 -20.39 -3.59 37.91
CA ASP A 424 -20.33 -4.83 38.70
C ASP A 424 -20.82 -6.09 37.92
N LYS A 425 -21.49 -5.89 36.77
CA LYS A 425 -22.01 -6.96 35.90
C LYS A 425 -21.26 -7.08 34.56
N THR A 426 -20.21 -6.30 34.35
CA THR A 426 -19.42 -6.26 33.11
C THR A 426 -18.03 -6.85 33.36
N THR A 427 -17.57 -7.77 32.50
CA THR A 427 -16.28 -8.48 32.70
C THR A 427 -15.06 -7.66 32.32
N ASP A 428 -15.22 -6.71 31.38
CA ASP A 428 -14.13 -6.00 30.73
C ASP A 428 -14.33 -4.48 30.84
N PRO A 429 -13.32 -3.70 31.27
CA PRO A 429 -13.48 -2.26 31.52
C PRO A 429 -13.47 -1.45 30.21
N ILE A 430 -14.51 -0.66 29.98
CA ILE A 430 -14.67 0.20 28.79
C ILE A 430 -13.52 1.22 28.69
N SER A 431 -12.82 1.21 27.55
CA SER A 431 -11.64 2.02 27.23
C SER A 431 -11.93 3.13 26.21
N ASP A 432 -10.90 3.86 25.77
CA ASP A 432 -11.01 4.84 24.68
C ASP A 432 -11.24 4.17 23.29
N GLU A 433 -10.78 2.93 23.08
CA GLU A 433 -10.85 2.24 21.79
C GLU A 433 -12.22 1.57 21.54
N ASP A 434 -12.99 1.30 22.60
CA ASP A 434 -14.36 0.74 22.53
C ASP A 434 -15.38 1.70 21.87
N TYR A 435 -14.97 2.92 21.57
CA TYR A 435 -15.70 3.90 20.78
C TYR A 435 -15.02 4.04 19.41
N PRO A 436 -15.18 3.07 18.50
CA PRO A 436 -14.67 3.17 17.14
C PRO A 436 -15.30 4.37 16.44
N PRO A 437 -14.58 5.00 15.49
CA PRO A 437 -15.10 6.17 14.79
C PRO A 437 -16.23 5.77 13.83
N VAL A 438 -16.13 4.60 13.22
CA VAL A 438 -17.18 3.98 12.41
C VAL A 438 -17.48 2.60 12.97
N GLU A 439 -18.71 2.40 13.46
CA GLU A 439 -19.34 1.09 13.39
C GLU A 439 -19.39 0.70 11.90
N THR A 440 -18.62 -0.31 11.50
CA THR A 440 -18.57 -0.71 10.10
C THR A 440 -19.96 -1.11 9.65
N MET A 441 -20.58 -0.32 8.76
CA MET A 441 -21.97 -0.58 8.32
C MET A 441 -22.11 -1.78 7.37
N GLY A 442 -21.02 -2.54 7.18
CA GLY A 442 -21.06 -4.00 7.13
C GLY A 442 -21.37 -4.59 8.51
N GLY A 443 -22.37 -4.05 9.20
CA GLY A 443 -22.86 -4.61 10.43
C GLY A 443 -23.51 -5.92 10.06
N ALA A 444 -23.11 -7.02 10.71
CA ALA A 444 -23.91 -8.23 10.64
C ALA A 444 -25.32 -7.83 11.10
N VAL A 445 -26.29 -7.86 10.17
CA VAL A 445 -27.71 -7.66 10.52
C VAL A 445 -27.96 -8.62 11.66
N SER A 446 -28.28 -8.08 12.83
CA SER A 446 -27.91 -8.75 14.09
C SER A 446 -28.93 -9.82 14.44
N ASN A 447 -29.04 -10.82 13.56
CA ASN A 447 -30.13 -11.78 13.47
C ASN A 447 -30.17 -12.56 14.80
N ARG A 448 -31.12 -12.14 15.65
CA ARG A 448 -31.52 -12.64 16.98
C ARG A 448 -32.41 -13.87 16.81
N SER A 449 -33.25 -14.31 17.74
CA SER A 449 -34.15 -15.44 17.44
C SER A 449 -35.59 -15.19 17.91
N PRO A 450 -36.60 -15.78 17.23
CA PRO A 450 -37.99 -15.84 17.71
C PRO A 450 -38.16 -16.71 18.96
N LEU A 451 -37.13 -17.50 19.29
CA LEU A 451 -37.03 -18.34 20.48
C LEU A 451 -35.71 -18.03 21.18
N SER A 452 -35.74 -17.55 22.43
CA SER A 452 -34.50 -17.38 23.21
C SER A 452 -33.88 -18.75 23.55
N LEU A 453 -32.64 -18.78 24.06
CA LEU A 453 -32.05 -20.04 24.54
C LEU A 453 -32.94 -20.70 25.60
N GLU A 454 -33.50 -19.91 26.51
CA GLU A 454 -34.44 -20.40 27.53
C GLU A 454 -35.73 -20.95 26.90
N ASP A 455 -36.15 -20.51 25.71
CA ASP A 455 -37.35 -21.04 25.04
C ASP A 455 -37.04 -22.31 24.26
N LEU A 456 -35.85 -22.40 23.67
CA LEU A 456 -35.32 -23.64 23.09
C LEU A 456 -35.16 -24.73 24.17
N GLU A 457 -34.82 -24.37 25.41
CA GLU A 457 -34.78 -25.26 26.57
C GLU A 457 -36.16 -25.75 27.05
N LYS A 458 -37.24 -25.01 26.77
CA LYS A 458 -38.62 -25.40 27.14
C LYS A 458 -39.25 -26.40 26.16
N LEU A 459 -38.70 -26.55 24.96
CA LEU A 459 -39.24 -27.39 23.89
C LEU A 459 -38.59 -28.78 23.88
N THR A 460 -39.36 -29.81 23.54
CA THR A 460 -38.79 -31.11 23.11
C THR A 460 -38.06 -30.96 21.77
N ASP A 461 -37.18 -31.92 21.45
CA ASP A 461 -36.47 -31.90 20.17
C ASP A 461 -37.44 -32.06 18.99
N GLU A 462 -38.54 -32.81 19.16
CA GLU A 462 -39.65 -32.93 18.21
C GLU A 462 -40.38 -31.59 17.98
N GLU A 463 -40.75 -30.87 19.05
CA GLU A 463 -41.44 -29.58 18.94
C GLU A 463 -40.53 -28.50 18.35
N LEU A 464 -39.24 -28.48 18.72
CA LEU A 464 -38.28 -27.54 18.15
C LEU A 464 -37.98 -27.85 16.68
N LEU A 465 -37.90 -29.13 16.29
CA LEU A 465 -37.76 -29.53 14.89
C LEU A 465 -38.99 -29.14 14.06
N ALA A 466 -40.19 -29.27 14.62
CA ALA A 466 -41.42 -28.80 13.98
C ALA A 466 -41.39 -27.27 13.81
N ALA A 467 -41.09 -26.52 14.88
CA ALA A 467 -40.97 -25.06 14.83
C ALA A 467 -39.96 -24.60 13.76
N ILE A 468 -38.76 -25.20 13.71
CA ILE A 468 -37.72 -24.89 12.72
C ILE A 468 -38.12 -25.27 11.27
N LYS A 469 -39.03 -26.24 11.07
CA LYS A 469 -39.54 -26.64 9.74
C LYS A 469 -40.77 -25.85 9.29
N GLU A 470 -41.61 -25.40 10.22
CA GLU A 470 -42.84 -24.63 9.93
C GLU A 470 -42.60 -23.12 9.89
N TRP A 471 -41.55 -22.60 10.54
CA TRP A 471 -41.29 -21.18 10.63
C TRP A 471 -41.18 -20.52 9.24
N GLU A 472 -41.86 -19.39 9.08
CA GLU A 472 -42.04 -18.67 7.82
C GLU A 472 -41.83 -17.17 8.01
N LYS A 473 -41.28 -16.51 6.99
CA LYS A 473 -41.14 -15.05 6.95
C LYS A 473 -42.52 -14.38 6.79
N GLN A 474 -43.28 -14.31 7.90
CA GLN A 474 -44.43 -13.42 8.03
C GLN A 474 -43.98 -12.00 7.61
N GLY A 475 -44.78 -11.36 6.75
CA GLY A 475 -44.32 -10.28 5.90
C GLY A 475 -43.90 -8.99 6.62
N GLY A 476 -43.11 -8.17 5.92
CA GLY A 476 -42.95 -6.73 6.20
C GLY A 476 -41.89 -6.31 7.22
N HIS A 477 -41.43 -7.19 8.11
CA HIS A 477 -40.42 -6.86 9.12
C HIS A 477 -39.10 -7.59 8.88
N VAL A 478 -38.00 -6.86 9.14
CA VAL A 478 -36.64 -7.21 8.69
C VAL A 478 -35.99 -8.31 9.53
N ASP A 479 -36.28 -8.41 10.82
CA ASP A 479 -35.43 -9.17 11.73
C ASP A 479 -35.81 -10.62 12.00
N PHE A 480 -37.04 -11.08 12.35
CA PHE A 480 -37.26 -12.56 12.44
C PHE A 480 -37.03 -13.08 11.02
N ALA A 481 -35.81 -13.60 10.86
CA ALA A 481 -35.07 -13.93 9.67
C ALA A 481 -34.46 -15.29 9.95
N ILE A 482 -34.33 -16.08 8.90
CA ILE A 482 -34.06 -17.49 9.05
C ILE A 482 -32.64 -17.75 9.59
N GLU A 483 -31.71 -16.81 9.36
CA GLU A 483 -30.35 -16.80 9.93
C GLU A 483 -30.34 -16.58 11.45
N GLY A 484 -31.32 -15.86 12.00
CA GLY A 484 -31.26 -15.47 13.40
C GLY A 484 -31.73 -16.57 14.35
N LEU A 485 -32.87 -17.20 14.01
CA LEU A 485 -33.26 -18.46 14.64
C LEU A 485 -32.10 -19.46 14.53
N ALA A 486 -31.36 -19.45 13.41
CA ALA A 486 -30.16 -20.27 13.25
C ALA A 486 -29.00 -19.86 14.17
N ASN A 487 -28.72 -18.57 14.38
CA ASN A 487 -27.69 -18.09 15.32
C ASN A 487 -27.97 -18.50 16.78
N THR A 488 -29.22 -18.49 17.22
CA THR A 488 -29.56 -18.92 18.60
C THR A 488 -29.65 -20.44 18.70
N PHE A 489 -30.18 -21.09 17.67
CA PHE A 489 -30.13 -22.55 17.53
C PHE A 489 -28.70 -23.09 17.49
N GLN A 490 -27.74 -22.39 16.85
CA GLN A 490 -26.31 -22.73 16.86
C GLN A 490 -25.76 -22.81 18.29
N THR A 491 -26.06 -21.81 19.12
CA THR A 491 -25.60 -21.78 20.52
C THR A 491 -26.27 -22.86 21.35
N PHE A 492 -27.60 -23.04 21.25
CA PHE A 492 -28.32 -24.13 21.91
C PHE A 492 -27.86 -25.52 21.45
N PHE A 493 -27.57 -25.68 20.17
CA PHE A 493 -27.08 -26.92 19.57
C PHE A 493 -25.67 -27.23 20.09
N LYS A 494 -24.77 -26.24 20.05
CA LYS A 494 -23.42 -26.28 20.65
C LYS A 494 -23.46 -26.64 22.14
N GLU A 495 -24.34 -26.04 22.92
CA GLU A 495 -24.26 -26.07 24.39
C GLU A 495 -25.11 -27.17 25.03
N THR A 496 -26.28 -27.47 24.48
CA THR A 496 -27.29 -28.34 25.11
C THR A 496 -27.62 -29.61 24.31
N ILE A 497 -27.52 -29.58 22.96
CA ILE A 497 -27.79 -30.76 22.11
C ILE A 497 -26.53 -31.62 21.92
N ILE A 498 -25.41 -31.05 21.47
CA ILE A 498 -24.16 -31.78 21.17
C ILE A 498 -23.67 -32.66 22.34
N PRO A 499 -23.71 -32.23 23.62
CA PRO A 499 -23.29 -33.08 24.74
C PRO A 499 -24.18 -34.31 24.99
N SER A 500 -25.42 -34.31 24.49
CA SER A 500 -26.37 -35.39 24.73
C SER A 500 -26.49 -36.27 23.49
N ALA A 501 -25.79 -37.40 23.47
CA ALA A 501 -25.71 -38.29 22.32
C ALA A 501 -27.08 -38.74 21.77
N SER A 502 -28.12 -38.87 22.62
CA SER A 502 -29.48 -39.16 22.18
C SER A 502 -30.16 -37.98 21.48
N ARG A 503 -30.00 -36.75 21.99
CA ARG A 503 -30.53 -35.54 21.35
C ARG A 503 -29.80 -35.24 20.05
N LEU A 504 -28.47 -35.26 20.07
CA LEU A 504 -27.65 -35.08 18.88
C LEU A 504 -28.06 -36.08 17.80
N ARG A 505 -28.19 -37.36 18.13
CA ARG A 505 -28.66 -38.38 17.18
C ARG A 505 -30.03 -38.05 16.58
N PHE A 506 -31.01 -37.66 17.39
CA PHE A 506 -32.33 -37.24 16.89
C PHE A 506 -32.19 -36.12 15.83
N TRP A 507 -31.37 -35.11 16.09
CA TRP A 507 -31.15 -34.00 15.16
C TRP A 507 -30.44 -34.41 13.89
N LEU A 508 -29.47 -35.34 13.97
CA LEU A 508 -28.78 -35.86 12.78
C LEU A 508 -29.69 -36.77 11.93
N ASP A 509 -30.50 -37.62 12.56
CA ASP A 509 -31.49 -38.46 11.87
C ASP A 509 -32.60 -37.60 11.19
N ASN A 510 -32.76 -36.33 11.59
CA ASN A 510 -33.81 -35.41 11.11
C ASN A 510 -33.37 -34.25 10.19
N LEU A 511 -32.08 -34.17 9.82
CA LEU A 511 -31.51 -33.17 8.90
C LEU A 511 -32.33 -33.00 7.60
N LYS A 512 -32.92 -34.10 7.11
CA LYS A 512 -33.70 -34.12 5.88
C LYS A 512 -34.93 -33.20 5.96
N GLY A 513 -34.94 -32.19 5.10
CA GLY A 513 -36.03 -31.22 4.93
C GLY A 513 -35.84 -29.89 5.66
N MET A 514 -34.83 -29.77 6.53
CA MET A 514 -34.47 -28.49 7.18
C MET A 514 -34.06 -27.41 6.16
N HIS A 515 -34.08 -26.14 6.57
CA HIS A 515 -33.51 -25.05 5.77
C HIS A 515 -31.96 -25.11 5.82
N PRO A 516 -31.24 -24.83 4.72
CA PRO A 516 -29.77 -24.86 4.69
C PRO A 516 -29.12 -24.09 5.85
N ILE A 517 -29.68 -22.94 6.23
CA ILE A 517 -29.10 -22.08 7.26
C ILE A 517 -29.08 -22.70 8.67
N TYR A 518 -30.01 -23.61 8.98
CA TYR A 518 -29.96 -24.37 10.24
C TYR A 518 -28.90 -25.47 10.20
N VAL A 519 -28.63 -26.03 9.02
CA VAL A 519 -27.51 -26.95 8.80
C VAL A 519 -26.17 -26.21 8.93
N ARG A 520 -26.08 -24.96 8.44
CA ARG A 520 -24.94 -24.04 8.70
C ARG A 520 -24.73 -23.82 10.19
N ALA A 521 -25.78 -23.46 10.93
CA ALA A 521 -25.75 -23.29 12.39
C ALA A 521 -25.31 -24.55 13.15
N MET A 522 -25.78 -25.74 12.73
CA MET A 522 -25.34 -27.01 13.34
C MET A 522 -23.83 -27.24 13.13
N ILE A 523 -23.34 -27.11 11.89
CA ILE A 523 -21.92 -27.34 11.56
C ILE A 523 -21.02 -26.28 12.22
N GLU A 524 -21.47 -25.03 12.30
CA GLU A 524 -20.73 -23.98 13.01
C GLU A 524 -20.70 -24.23 14.53
N GLY A 525 -21.80 -24.72 15.13
CA GLY A 525 -21.82 -25.17 16.51
C GLY A 525 -20.83 -26.31 16.79
N MET A 526 -20.69 -27.26 15.86
CA MET A 526 -19.68 -28.32 15.88
C MET A 526 -18.26 -27.74 15.75
N ARG A 527 -18.04 -26.78 14.85
CA ARG A 527 -16.76 -26.09 14.68
C ARG A 527 -16.33 -25.35 15.95
N LEU A 528 -17.25 -24.67 16.62
CA LEU A 528 -16.96 -23.95 17.86
C LEU A 528 -16.65 -24.90 19.04
N ARG A 529 -17.28 -26.08 19.11
CA ARG A 529 -16.91 -27.15 20.06
C ARG A 529 -15.47 -27.63 19.82
N VAL A 530 -15.17 -28.00 18.58
CA VAL A 530 -13.84 -28.49 18.17
C VAL A 530 -12.76 -27.43 18.38
N LYS A 531 -13.03 -26.16 18.06
CA LYS A 531 -12.11 -25.03 18.33
C LYS A 531 -11.84 -24.82 19.82
N GLY A 532 -12.83 -25.10 20.67
CA GLY A 532 -12.69 -25.17 22.13
C GLY A 532 -11.96 -26.41 22.65
N LYS A 533 -11.37 -27.23 21.76
CA LYS A 533 -10.70 -28.52 22.04
C LYS A 533 -11.60 -29.56 22.72
N ASN A 534 -12.92 -29.45 22.52
CA ASN A 534 -13.89 -30.47 22.88
C ASN A 534 -14.21 -31.32 21.64
N PHE A 535 -13.95 -32.63 21.73
CA PHE A 535 -14.09 -33.58 20.61
C PHE A 535 -15.22 -34.60 20.85
N ASP A 536 -16.10 -34.33 21.81
CA ASP A 536 -17.23 -35.20 22.13
C ASP A 536 -18.16 -35.30 20.91
N ASN A 537 -18.53 -36.52 20.54
CA ASN A 537 -19.37 -36.83 19.37
C ASN A 537 -18.81 -36.31 18.01
N LEU A 538 -17.49 -36.17 17.88
CA LEU A 538 -16.83 -35.70 16.64
C LEU A 538 -17.15 -36.58 15.42
N ASN A 539 -17.26 -37.91 15.58
CA ASN A 539 -17.60 -38.84 14.50
C ASN A 539 -19.02 -38.59 13.95
N GLU A 540 -19.95 -38.26 14.82
CA GLU A 540 -21.34 -37.91 14.51
C GLU A 540 -21.37 -36.57 13.76
N CYS A 541 -20.61 -35.58 14.22
CA CYS A 541 -20.43 -34.29 13.55
C CYS A 541 -19.85 -34.43 12.13
N LEU A 542 -18.83 -35.27 11.96
CA LEU A 542 -18.23 -35.57 10.65
C LEU A 542 -19.18 -36.38 9.75
N THR A 543 -20.00 -37.28 10.33
CA THR A 543 -21.04 -38.02 9.60
C THR A 543 -22.15 -37.09 9.08
N SER A 544 -22.56 -36.10 9.88
CA SER A 544 -23.53 -35.09 9.44
C SER A 544 -22.97 -34.16 8.35
N SER A 545 -21.70 -33.80 8.44
CA SER A 545 -20.99 -33.02 7.40
C SER A 545 -20.97 -33.77 6.06
N GLU A 546 -20.81 -35.10 6.11
CA GLU A 546 -20.83 -35.96 4.92
C GLU A 546 -22.22 -35.97 4.25
N TRP A 547 -23.28 -36.11 5.06
CA TRP A 547 -24.66 -36.03 4.58
C TRP A 547 -24.96 -34.66 3.93
N THR A 548 -24.47 -33.56 4.51
CA THR A 548 -24.66 -32.22 3.96
C THR A 548 -24.03 -32.08 2.57
N LEU A 549 -22.80 -32.56 2.38
CA LEU A 549 -22.14 -32.53 1.08
C LEU A 549 -22.81 -33.44 0.04
N SER A 550 -23.47 -34.54 0.45
CA SER A 550 -24.11 -35.48 -0.48
C SER A 550 -25.48 -35.04 -1.02
N HIS A 551 -26.02 -33.90 -0.58
CA HIS A 551 -27.36 -33.41 -0.95
C HIS A 551 -27.38 -32.05 -1.68
N THR A 552 -26.22 -31.56 -2.14
CA THR A 552 -26.11 -30.26 -2.83
C THR A 552 -26.50 -30.36 -4.32
N ASN A 553 -27.49 -29.57 -4.75
CA ASN A 553 -27.99 -29.53 -6.12
C ASN A 553 -26.99 -28.98 -7.16
N GLN A 554 -27.26 -29.24 -8.45
CA GLN A 554 -26.59 -28.62 -9.60
C GLN A 554 -27.31 -27.34 -10.08
N ASP A 555 -27.65 -26.43 -9.16
CA ASP A 555 -28.45 -25.25 -9.51
C ASP A 555 -27.66 -24.25 -10.37
N LYS A 556 -28.31 -23.71 -11.41
CA LYS A 556 -27.67 -23.02 -12.55
C LYS A 556 -27.83 -21.49 -12.54
N TYR A 557 -28.35 -20.91 -11.46
CA TYR A 557 -28.72 -19.50 -11.37
C TYR A 557 -28.21 -18.92 -10.05
N ARG A 558 -28.00 -17.60 -10.00
CA ARG A 558 -27.61 -16.86 -8.79
C ARG A 558 -28.88 -16.28 -8.19
N ILE A 559 -29.35 -16.80 -7.05
CA ILE A 559 -30.66 -16.43 -6.50
C ILE A 559 -30.54 -16.14 -4.99
N ASP A 560 -31.17 -15.04 -4.58
CA ASP A 560 -31.34 -14.55 -3.21
C ASP A 560 -31.41 -15.64 -2.12
N ASP A 561 -30.47 -15.59 -1.15
CA ASP A 561 -30.37 -16.48 0.02
C ASP A 561 -31.65 -16.53 0.88
N GLU A 562 -32.52 -15.52 0.78
CA GLU A 562 -33.80 -15.47 1.52
C GLU A 562 -34.95 -16.24 0.83
N SER A 563 -34.73 -16.84 -0.35
CA SER A 563 -35.80 -17.48 -1.13
C SER A 563 -36.30 -18.80 -0.52
N ARG A 564 -37.57 -18.82 -0.06
CA ARG A 564 -38.24 -20.06 0.38
C ARG A 564 -38.44 -21.08 -0.76
N GLU A 565 -38.43 -20.62 -2.00
CA GLU A 565 -38.66 -21.46 -3.20
C GLU A 565 -37.36 -22.09 -3.73
N ASN A 566 -36.21 -21.41 -3.64
CA ASN A 566 -34.92 -21.90 -4.11
C ASN A 566 -33.90 -21.91 -2.96
N ARG A 567 -33.56 -23.11 -2.48
CA ARG A 567 -32.66 -23.31 -1.34
C ARG A 567 -31.21 -23.43 -1.83
N GLU A 568 -30.41 -22.36 -1.81
CA GLU A 568 -28.99 -22.50 -2.15
C GLU A 568 -28.24 -23.35 -1.10
N TRP A 569 -27.76 -24.54 -1.52
CA TRP A 569 -26.91 -25.42 -0.70
C TRP A 569 -25.41 -25.19 -0.93
N TYR A 570 -25.02 -24.24 -1.80
CA TYR A 570 -23.63 -24.02 -2.20
C TYR A 570 -22.78 -23.51 -1.03
N SER A 571 -23.26 -22.48 -0.33
CA SER A 571 -22.58 -21.83 0.80
C SER A 571 -22.24 -22.78 1.95
N LEU A 572 -23.00 -23.87 2.14
CA LEU A 572 -22.72 -24.90 3.16
C LEU A 572 -21.38 -25.62 2.95
N ARG A 573 -20.88 -25.68 1.71
CA ARG A 573 -19.60 -26.33 1.40
C ARG A 573 -18.43 -25.56 2.00
N GLU A 574 -18.51 -24.23 2.05
CA GLU A 574 -17.52 -23.37 2.70
C GLU A 574 -17.54 -23.55 4.23
N ILE A 575 -18.72 -23.74 4.80
CA ILE A 575 -18.89 -23.98 6.24
C ILE A 575 -18.32 -25.36 6.63
N VAL A 576 -18.56 -26.40 5.84
CA VAL A 576 -17.92 -27.73 6.03
C VAL A 576 -16.40 -27.63 5.84
N LEU A 577 -15.92 -26.89 4.84
CA LEU A 577 -14.48 -26.67 4.64
C LEU A 577 -13.85 -25.88 5.81
N GLY A 578 -14.55 -24.88 6.34
CA GLY A 578 -14.16 -24.15 7.54
C GLY A 578 -14.10 -25.04 8.78
N PHE A 579 -15.03 -25.99 8.93
CA PHE A 579 -15.01 -26.99 9.99
C PHE A 579 -13.81 -27.94 9.86
N ILE A 580 -13.53 -28.44 8.64
CA ILE A 580 -12.35 -29.27 8.35
C ILE A 580 -11.06 -28.51 8.68
N ASN A 581 -10.91 -27.27 8.19
CA ASN A 581 -9.72 -26.47 8.46
C ASN A 581 -9.49 -26.28 9.96
N THR A 582 -10.54 -26.02 10.75
CA THR A 582 -10.43 -25.95 12.21
C THR A 582 -10.11 -27.30 12.88
N CYS A 583 -10.53 -28.44 12.32
CA CYS A 583 -10.04 -29.75 12.79
C CYS A 583 -8.53 -29.92 12.56
N LEU A 584 -8.01 -29.34 11.48
CA LEU A 584 -6.62 -29.44 11.02
C LEU A 584 -5.69 -28.34 11.59
N GLU A 585 -6.23 -27.33 12.27
CA GLU A 585 -5.45 -26.28 12.96
C GLU A 585 -4.45 -26.92 13.94
N LYS A 586 -3.19 -26.45 13.94
CA LYS A 586 -2.11 -26.99 14.79
C LYS A 586 -2.47 -26.97 16.29
N GLU A 587 -3.16 -25.93 16.74
CA GLU A 587 -3.56 -25.77 18.14
C GLU A 587 -4.78 -26.62 18.51
N VAL A 588 -5.61 -27.00 17.54
CA VAL A 588 -6.80 -27.83 17.77
C VAL A 588 -6.45 -29.31 17.65
N ASN A 589 -5.94 -29.70 16.48
CA ASN A 589 -5.33 -30.99 16.18
C ASN A 589 -6.14 -32.20 16.70
N VAL A 590 -7.31 -32.42 16.10
CA VAL A 590 -8.30 -33.44 16.51
C VAL A 590 -7.74 -34.87 16.56
N PRO A 591 -8.36 -35.81 17.31
CA PRO A 591 -7.93 -37.21 17.38
C PRO A 591 -7.82 -37.89 16.01
N VAL A 592 -6.84 -38.78 15.85
CA VAL A 592 -6.47 -39.39 14.55
C VAL A 592 -7.58 -40.31 14.00
N GLU A 593 -8.48 -40.76 14.85
CA GLU A 593 -9.70 -41.52 14.53
C GLU A 593 -10.62 -40.74 13.55
N ALA A 594 -10.51 -39.42 13.47
CA ALA A 594 -11.21 -38.59 12.49
C ALA A 594 -10.72 -38.80 11.03
N ARG A 595 -9.56 -39.45 10.83
CA ARG A 595 -8.83 -39.59 9.55
C ARG A 595 -9.72 -39.98 8.37
N GLU A 596 -10.40 -41.13 8.46
CA GLU A 596 -11.19 -41.67 7.33
C GLU A 596 -12.32 -40.72 6.91
N ARG A 597 -12.95 -40.06 7.88
CA ARG A 597 -14.05 -39.13 7.62
C ARG A 597 -13.56 -37.80 7.07
N LEU A 598 -12.51 -37.20 7.65
CA LEU A 598 -11.90 -35.98 7.12
C LEU A 598 -11.43 -36.17 5.67
N ALA A 599 -10.75 -37.28 5.37
CA ALA A 599 -10.37 -37.67 4.01
C ALA A 599 -11.60 -37.77 3.08
N LYS A 600 -12.69 -38.38 3.55
CA LYS A 600 -13.93 -38.55 2.77
C LYS A 600 -14.66 -37.23 2.50
N LEU A 601 -14.68 -36.29 3.45
CA LEU A 601 -15.21 -34.94 3.24
C LEU A 601 -14.35 -34.16 2.24
N LEU A 602 -13.03 -34.16 2.42
CA LEU A 602 -12.08 -33.51 1.50
C LEU A 602 -12.20 -34.07 0.08
N LYS A 603 -12.35 -35.38 -0.08
CA LYS A 603 -12.63 -36.04 -1.37
C LYS A 603 -13.89 -35.51 -2.05
N MET A 604 -14.97 -35.29 -1.30
CA MET A 604 -16.21 -34.71 -1.84
C MET A 604 -16.00 -33.25 -2.25
N LEU A 605 -15.43 -32.43 -1.35
CA LEU A 605 -15.13 -31.02 -1.63
C LEU A 605 -14.21 -30.81 -2.83
N CYS A 606 -13.19 -31.67 -3.00
CA CYS A 606 -12.22 -31.58 -4.09
C CYS A 606 -12.75 -32.08 -5.45
N THR A 607 -13.90 -32.79 -5.51
CA THR A 607 -14.41 -33.43 -6.75
C THR A 607 -15.81 -33.00 -7.17
N GLN A 608 -16.53 -32.27 -6.30
CA GLN A 608 -17.85 -31.73 -6.59
C GLN A 608 -17.81 -30.55 -7.58
N TYR A 609 -19.00 -30.14 -8.02
CA TYR A 609 -19.24 -28.96 -8.83
C TYR A 609 -18.84 -27.68 -8.10
N ASP A 610 -18.10 -26.80 -8.76
CA ASP A 610 -17.75 -25.46 -8.26
C ASP A 610 -18.16 -24.44 -9.33
N ARG A 611 -19.02 -23.48 -8.99
CA ARG A 611 -19.79 -22.73 -9.98
C ARG A 611 -18.89 -21.88 -10.87
N HIS A 612 -18.09 -21.01 -10.28
CA HIS A 612 -17.30 -20.03 -11.02
C HIS A 612 -16.22 -20.74 -11.85
N LEU A 613 -15.62 -21.80 -11.28
CA LEU A 613 -14.62 -22.63 -11.96
C LEU A 613 -15.23 -23.44 -13.13
N ASP A 614 -16.42 -24.03 -12.97
CA ASP A 614 -17.00 -24.96 -13.95
C ASP A 614 -17.89 -24.29 -15.02
N GLN A 615 -18.41 -23.07 -14.81
CA GLN A 615 -19.30 -22.39 -15.77
C GLN A 615 -18.62 -21.37 -16.69
N GLN A 616 -17.43 -20.85 -16.35
CA GLN A 616 -16.80 -19.70 -17.04
C GLN A 616 -17.72 -18.47 -17.18
N GLU A 617 -18.49 -18.15 -16.13
CA GLU A 617 -19.20 -16.85 -16.08
C GLU A 617 -18.15 -15.71 -16.13
N GLU A 618 -18.38 -14.67 -16.94
CA GLU A 618 -17.43 -13.57 -17.11
C GLU A 618 -17.44 -12.58 -15.91
N ASP A 619 -17.00 -13.02 -14.74
CA ASP A 619 -16.76 -12.14 -13.60
C ASP A 619 -15.56 -11.21 -13.92
N LEU A 620 -15.89 -10.00 -14.35
CA LEU A 620 -14.96 -8.96 -14.85
C LEU A 620 -13.95 -8.44 -13.81
N LEU A 621 -14.03 -8.90 -12.56
CA LEU A 621 -13.27 -8.36 -11.43
C LEU A 621 -11.82 -8.90 -11.35
N ASN A 622 -11.59 -10.19 -11.59
CA ASN A 622 -10.35 -10.88 -11.15
C ASN A 622 -9.47 -11.47 -12.27
N ARG A 623 -9.68 -11.12 -13.54
CA ARG A 623 -8.95 -11.71 -14.71
C ARG A 623 -7.41 -11.57 -14.74
N ASN A 624 -6.78 -10.96 -13.72
CA ASN A 624 -5.35 -10.68 -13.69
C ASN A 624 -4.52 -11.63 -12.80
N ASP A 625 -5.13 -12.43 -11.90
CA ASP A 625 -4.39 -13.46 -11.15
C ASP A 625 -5.21 -14.74 -10.89
N LEU A 626 -4.64 -15.88 -11.29
CA LEU A 626 -5.24 -17.21 -11.13
C LEU A 626 -5.17 -17.72 -9.69
N ILE A 627 -4.25 -17.22 -8.85
CA ILE A 627 -4.20 -17.59 -7.44
C ILE A 627 -5.36 -16.95 -6.69
N ASP A 628 -5.67 -15.68 -6.96
CA ASP A 628 -6.81 -14.98 -6.38
C ASP A 628 -8.14 -15.63 -6.80
N GLU A 629 -8.26 -16.08 -8.05
CA GLU A 629 -9.42 -16.86 -8.50
C GLU A 629 -9.53 -18.22 -7.78
N ALA A 630 -8.41 -18.88 -7.47
CA ALA A 630 -8.40 -20.17 -6.78
C ALA A 630 -8.80 -20.08 -5.30
N ILE A 631 -8.24 -19.12 -4.56
CA ILE A 631 -8.50 -18.95 -3.11
C ILE A 631 -9.88 -18.38 -2.81
N ASN A 632 -10.55 -17.76 -3.79
CA ASN A 632 -11.94 -17.30 -3.67
C ASN A 632 -12.98 -18.38 -4.02
N ASN A 633 -12.57 -19.61 -4.36
CA ASN A 633 -13.47 -20.70 -4.73
C ASN A 633 -13.33 -21.92 -3.81
N THR A 634 -14.46 -22.60 -3.55
CA THR A 634 -14.56 -23.71 -2.60
C THR A 634 -13.60 -24.85 -2.95
N ARG A 635 -13.51 -25.24 -4.23
CA ARG A 635 -12.70 -26.39 -4.67
C ARG A 635 -11.20 -26.09 -4.66
N GLY A 636 -10.80 -24.85 -4.94
CA GLY A 636 -9.41 -24.39 -4.80
C GLY A 636 -8.96 -24.43 -3.33
N ARG A 637 -9.72 -23.81 -2.43
CA ARG A 637 -9.49 -23.86 -0.97
C ARG A 637 -9.52 -25.29 -0.40
N ALA A 638 -10.30 -26.19 -1.00
CA ALA A 638 -10.33 -27.61 -0.60
C ALA A 638 -9.04 -28.37 -0.96
N LEU A 639 -8.35 -27.99 -2.05
CA LEU A 639 -7.03 -28.53 -2.38
C LEU A 639 -5.97 -28.09 -1.35
N GLU A 640 -6.01 -26.83 -0.88
CA GLU A 640 -5.14 -26.37 0.21
C GLU A 640 -5.37 -27.19 1.48
N ALA A 641 -6.64 -27.36 1.88
CA ALA A 641 -7.04 -28.15 3.05
C ALA A 641 -6.65 -29.63 2.94
N LEU A 642 -6.64 -30.20 1.74
CA LEU A 642 -6.17 -31.56 1.48
C LEU A 642 -4.67 -31.72 1.79
N LEU A 643 -3.84 -30.72 1.50
CA LEU A 643 -2.42 -30.73 1.85
C LEU A 643 -2.21 -30.50 3.35
N GLN A 644 -3.02 -29.63 3.98
CA GLN A 644 -3.01 -29.48 5.44
C GLN A 644 -3.45 -30.77 6.17
N PHE A 645 -4.35 -31.56 5.59
CA PHE A 645 -4.71 -32.89 6.10
C PHE A 645 -3.52 -33.87 6.04
N GLY A 646 -2.76 -33.86 4.93
CA GLY A 646 -1.51 -34.61 4.84
C GLY A 646 -0.50 -34.23 5.93
N PHE A 647 -0.36 -32.93 6.23
CA PHE A 647 0.51 -32.49 7.33
C PHE A 647 -0.06 -32.78 8.72
N TRP A 648 -1.37 -32.75 8.91
CA TRP A 648 -2.02 -33.18 10.17
C TRP A 648 -1.73 -34.65 10.48
N LEU A 649 -1.84 -35.56 9.50
CA LEU A 649 -1.39 -36.95 9.66
C LEU A 649 0.06 -37.03 10.15
N ARG A 650 0.97 -36.32 9.47
CA ARG A 650 2.41 -36.24 9.82
C ARG A 650 2.70 -35.60 11.19
N ARG A 651 1.72 -34.96 11.85
CA ARG A 651 1.84 -34.46 13.24
C ARG A 651 1.39 -35.47 14.30
N HIS A 652 0.49 -36.40 13.97
CA HIS A 652 0.14 -37.51 14.86
C HIS A 652 1.20 -38.60 14.84
N ASP A 653 1.74 -38.89 13.66
CA ASP A 653 2.78 -39.88 13.43
C ASP A 653 3.62 -39.42 12.23
N SER A 654 4.94 -39.27 12.43
CA SER A 654 5.84 -38.78 11.37
C SER A 654 5.91 -39.72 10.17
N ASP A 655 5.70 -41.02 10.36
CA ASP A 655 5.85 -42.02 9.30
C ASP A 655 4.55 -42.31 8.55
N SER A 656 3.39 -41.92 9.11
CA SER A 656 2.05 -42.15 8.55
C SER A 656 1.90 -41.85 7.06
N GLU A 657 1.42 -42.86 6.32
CA GLU A 657 1.10 -42.72 4.91
C GLU A 657 0.01 -41.68 4.66
N VAL A 658 0.09 -40.98 3.52
CA VAL A 658 -0.83 -39.92 3.10
C VAL A 658 -1.66 -40.35 1.87
N SER A 659 -2.01 -41.63 1.80
CA SER A 659 -2.62 -42.30 0.64
C SER A 659 -3.84 -41.56 0.09
N GLU A 660 -4.63 -40.96 0.99
CA GLU A 660 -5.87 -40.27 0.70
C GLU A 660 -5.62 -38.97 -0.07
N VAL A 661 -4.57 -38.21 0.28
CA VAL A 661 -4.15 -37.01 -0.46
C VAL A 661 -3.85 -37.38 -1.91
N THR A 662 -3.04 -38.43 -2.09
CA THR A 662 -2.64 -38.91 -3.42
C THR A 662 -3.81 -39.46 -4.23
N MET A 663 -4.71 -40.24 -3.62
CA MET A 663 -5.89 -40.80 -4.29
C MET A 663 -6.97 -39.76 -4.61
N ILE A 664 -7.01 -38.63 -3.91
CA ILE A 664 -7.95 -37.53 -4.18
C ILE A 664 -7.42 -36.65 -5.32
N LEU A 665 -6.10 -36.39 -5.37
CA LEU A 665 -5.47 -35.70 -6.50
C LEU A 665 -5.50 -36.53 -7.79
N GLU A 666 -5.17 -37.84 -7.73
CA GLU A 666 -5.27 -38.76 -8.88
C GLU A 666 -6.66 -38.70 -9.55
N LYS A 667 -7.72 -38.53 -8.76
CA LYS A 667 -9.11 -38.43 -9.25
C LYS A 667 -9.42 -37.17 -10.05
N ARG A 668 -8.58 -36.12 -10.00
CA ARG A 668 -8.76 -34.88 -10.77
C ARG A 668 -7.94 -34.85 -12.06
N PHE A 669 -6.99 -35.78 -12.23
CA PHE A 669 -6.14 -35.89 -13.41
C PHE A 669 -6.74 -36.73 -14.55
N VAL A 670 -7.58 -37.73 -14.23
CA VAL A 670 -8.12 -38.70 -15.21
C VAL A 670 -8.88 -37.98 -16.34
N PRO A 671 -8.58 -38.21 -17.63
CA PRO A 671 -9.22 -37.50 -18.75
C PRO A 671 -10.75 -37.63 -18.84
N GLU A 672 -11.31 -38.67 -18.22
CA GLU A 672 -12.73 -39.02 -18.24
C GLU A 672 -13.49 -38.53 -16.99
N VAL A 673 -12.85 -37.73 -16.13
CA VAL A 673 -13.49 -37.16 -14.94
C VAL A 673 -14.54 -36.11 -15.32
N GLU A 674 -15.67 -36.10 -14.62
CA GLU A 674 -16.76 -35.12 -14.82
C GLU A 674 -16.30 -33.66 -14.64
N ARG A 675 -15.22 -33.43 -13.86
CA ARG A 675 -14.68 -32.12 -13.48
C ARG A 675 -13.15 -32.15 -13.42
N PRO A 676 -12.44 -31.91 -14.54
CA PRO A 676 -10.98 -31.81 -14.54
C PRO A 676 -10.51 -30.59 -13.74
N LEU A 677 -9.20 -30.44 -13.54
CA LEU A 677 -8.61 -29.23 -12.96
C LEU A 677 -8.79 -28.03 -13.90
N THR A 678 -9.21 -26.88 -13.35
CA THR A 678 -9.24 -25.60 -14.06
C THR A 678 -7.92 -24.83 -13.89
N LEU A 679 -7.72 -23.74 -14.64
CA LEU A 679 -6.45 -22.98 -14.59
C LEU A 679 -6.10 -22.43 -13.19
N PRO A 680 -7.06 -21.92 -12.38
CA PRO A 680 -6.82 -21.60 -10.97
C PRO A 680 -6.37 -22.82 -10.14
N GLU A 681 -6.96 -23.99 -10.37
CA GLU A 681 -6.59 -25.22 -9.65
C GLU A 681 -5.19 -25.72 -10.05
N TYR A 682 -4.78 -25.55 -11.31
CA TYR A 682 -3.39 -25.77 -11.72
C TYR A 682 -2.44 -24.76 -11.07
N ALA A 683 -2.79 -23.48 -11.02
CA ALA A 683 -1.98 -22.44 -10.40
C ALA A 683 -1.73 -22.70 -8.90
N ILE A 684 -2.75 -23.12 -8.15
CA ILE A 684 -2.63 -23.39 -6.71
C ILE A 684 -1.86 -24.70 -6.43
N LEU A 685 -2.02 -25.74 -7.26
CA LEU A 685 -1.21 -26.96 -7.17
C LEU A 685 0.25 -26.74 -7.56
N GLY A 686 0.51 -25.82 -8.49
CA GLY A 686 1.86 -25.35 -8.84
C GLY A 686 2.51 -24.57 -7.69
N ARG A 687 1.77 -23.61 -7.10
CA ARG A 687 2.16 -22.88 -5.88
C ARG A 687 2.56 -23.87 -4.76
N ASP A 688 1.74 -24.88 -4.51
CA ASP A 688 1.91 -25.80 -3.39
C ASP A 688 2.72 -27.08 -3.72
N TYR A 689 3.36 -27.18 -4.89
CA TYR A 689 4.05 -28.40 -5.30
C TYR A 689 5.09 -28.89 -4.28
N ARG A 690 5.81 -27.97 -3.61
CA ARG A 690 6.77 -28.32 -2.55
C ARG A 690 6.11 -28.97 -1.33
N ALA A 691 4.85 -28.65 -1.03
CA ALA A 691 4.08 -29.35 0.00
C ALA A 691 3.72 -30.77 -0.46
N ILE A 692 3.21 -30.93 -1.69
CA ILE A 692 2.91 -32.23 -2.32
C ILE A 692 4.15 -33.14 -2.30
N PHE A 693 5.30 -32.61 -2.73
CA PHE A 693 6.58 -33.31 -2.76
C PHE A 693 7.09 -33.70 -1.36
N SER A 694 6.88 -32.84 -0.36
CA SER A 694 7.23 -33.11 1.05
C SER A 694 6.37 -34.23 1.64
N LEU A 695 5.08 -34.28 1.31
CA LEU A 695 4.13 -35.28 1.79
C LEU A 695 4.37 -36.67 1.19
N ASN A 696 4.65 -36.75 -0.11
CA ASN A 696 5.00 -38.00 -0.81
C ASN A 696 5.87 -37.75 -2.06
N LYS A 697 7.21 -37.78 -1.90
CA LYS A 697 8.19 -37.63 -2.99
C LYS A 697 7.94 -38.58 -4.17
N VAL A 698 7.67 -39.86 -3.91
CA VAL A 698 7.57 -40.88 -4.97
C VAL A 698 6.34 -40.63 -5.84
N TRP A 699 5.21 -40.29 -5.22
CA TRP A 699 3.98 -39.95 -5.94
C TRP A 699 4.10 -38.62 -6.68
N ALA A 700 4.70 -37.59 -6.06
CA ALA A 700 4.87 -36.27 -6.67
C ALA A 700 5.76 -36.29 -7.93
N ILE A 701 6.74 -37.21 -8.00
CA ILE A 701 7.54 -37.46 -9.21
C ILE A 701 6.71 -38.23 -10.24
N LYS A 702 6.01 -39.30 -9.84
CA LYS A 702 5.17 -40.12 -10.73
C LYS A 702 4.08 -39.30 -11.44
N HIS A 703 3.47 -38.33 -10.75
CA HIS A 703 2.37 -37.50 -11.26
C HIS A 703 2.81 -36.10 -11.69
N LYS A 704 4.12 -35.88 -11.88
CA LYS A 704 4.68 -34.60 -12.29
C LYS A 704 4.10 -34.10 -13.62
N SER A 705 3.88 -34.99 -14.59
CA SER A 705 3.22 -34.66 -15.87
C SER A 705 1.73 -34.33 -15.76
N ASP A 706 1.04 -34.83 -14.72
CA ASP A 706 -0.38 -34.53 -14.51
C ASP A 706 -0.57 -33.16 -13.83
N LEU A 707 0.38 -32.78 -12.97
CA LEU A 707 0.44 -31.48 -12.30
C LEU A 707 0.96 -30.35 -13.23
N PHE A 708 1.88 -30.68 -14.14
CA PHE A 708 2.48 -29.76 -15.11
C PHE A 708 2.31 -30.30 -16.55
N PRO A 709 1.08 -30.29 -17.09
CA PRO A 709 0.75 -30.95 -18.36
C PRO A 709 1.20 -30.14 -19.58
N GLN A 710 2.42 -30.39 -20.07
CA GLN A 710 3.01 -29.72 -21.23
C GLN A 710 2.16 -29.84 -22.52
N ASP A 711 1.32 -30.88 -22.65
CA ASP A 711 0.34 -31.04 -23.73
C ASP A 711 -0.81 -30.01 -23.67
N LYS A 712 -1.04 -29.41 -22.50
CA LYS A 712 -2.07 -28.41 -22.20
C LYS A 712 -1.42 -27.09 -21.79
N LEU A 713 -0.74 -26.45 -22.74
CA LEU A 713 0.04 -25.21 -22.53
C LEU A 713 -0.58 -24.18 -21.54
N PRO A 714 -1.88 -23.83 -21.57
CA PRO A 714 -2.45 -22.89 -20.59
C PRO A 714 -2.42 -23.40 -19.14
N ALA A 715 -2.64 -24.69 -18.93
CA ALA A 715 -2.59 -25.34 -17.62
C ALA A 715 -1.14 -25.47 -17.11
N TRP A 716 -0.22 -25.85 -18.00
CA TRP A 716 1.21 -25.85 -17.70
C TRP A 716 1.72 -24.44 -17.37
N LEU A 717 1.33 -23.40 -18.12
CA LEU A 717 1.67 -22.01 -17.81
C LEU A 717 1.14 -21.58 -16.43
N ALA A 718 -0.10 -21.92 -16.11
CA ALA A 718 -0.70 -21.63 -14.81
C ALA A 718 0.07 -22.30 -13.66
N ALA A 719 0.32 -23.61 -13.75
CA ALA A 719 1.05 -24.34 -12.73
C ALA A 719 2.52 -23.91 -12.61
N PHE A 720 3.26 -23.84 -13.72
CA PHE A 720 4.70 -23.64 -13.69
C PHE A 720 5.10 -22.20 -13.39
N SER A 721 4.36 -21.19 -13.86
CA SER A 721 4.62 -19.79 -13.47
C SER A 721 4.35 -19.55 -11.98
N SER A 722 3.26 -20.11 -11.43
CA SER A 722 2.99 -20.05 -9.99
C SER A 722 4.01 -20.85 -9.17
N PHE A 723 4.45 -22.02 -9.65
CA PHE A 723 5.54 -22.77 -9.03
C PHE A 723 6.80 -21.89 -8.90
N LEU A 724 7.27 -21.31 -10.01
CA LEU A 724 8.48 -20.47 -10.06
C LEU A 724 8.36 -19.12 -9.32
N HIS A 725 7.14 -18.64 -9.08
CA HIS A 725 6.91 -17.39 -8.34
C HIS A 725 6.92 -17.60 -6.82
N TYR A 726 6.24 -18.64 -6.33
CA TYR A 726 6.01 -18.85 -4.89
C TYR A 726 6.97 -19.85 -4.24
N ASN A 727 7.64 -20.72 -5.00
CA ASN A 727 8.65 -21.62 -4.45
C ASN A 727 10.04 -21.00 -4.63
N PRO A 728 10.87 -20.94 -3.57
CA PRO A 728 12.30 -20.70 -3.76
C PRO A 728 12.97 -21.96 -4.36
N PRO A 729 14.07 -21.81 -5.11
CA PRO A 729 14.79 -22.91 -5.73
C PRO A 729 15.12 -24.05 -4.76
N PHE A 730 15.19 -25.29 -5.26
CA PHE A 730 15.58 -26.46 -4.47
C PHE A 730 16.22 -27.54 -5.36
N GLU A 731 17.46 -27.92 -5.03
CA GLU A 731 18.34 -28.82 -5.80
C GLU A 731 17.62 -30.08 -6.32
N ARG A 732 17.00 -30.86 -5.42
CA ARG A 732 16.28 -32.10 -5.76
C ARG A 732 15.02 -31.89 -6.62
N ILE A 733 14.52 -30.67 -6.75
CA ILE A 733 13.42 -30.32 -7.66
C ILE A 733 13.98 -29.86 -9.02
N CYS A 734 15.21 -29.33 -9.07
CA CYS A 734 15.89 -29.07 -10.35
C CYS A 734 16.00 -30.34 -11.20
N GLU A 735 16.41 -31.46 -10.59
CA GLU A 735 16.50 -32.79 -11.22
C GLU A 735 15.16 -33.30 -11.80
N ILE A 736 14.03 -32.90 -11.20
CA ILE A 736 12.68 -33.42 -11.52
C ILE A 736 12.00 -32.58 -12.60
N PHE A 737 12.42 -31.32 -12.78
CA PHE A 737 11.81 -30.34 -13.68
C PHE A 737 12.72 -29.96 -14.85
N GLN A 738 13.80 -30.72 -15.10
CA GLN A 738 14.72 -30.46 -16.21
C GLN A 738 14.00 -30.29 -17.55
N ASP A 739 13.03 -31.16 -17.83
CA ASP A 739 12.15 -31.13 -19.00
C ASP A 739 11.15 -29.96 -19.01
N ASP A 740 10.75 -29.40 -17.86
CA ASP A 740 9.97 -28.16 -17.79
C ASP A 740 10.82 -26.91 -17.97
N PHE A 741 12.07 -26.91 -17.48
CA PHE A 741 13.01 -25.85 -17.80
C PHE A 741 13.31 -25.85 -19.30
N ASP A 742 13.55 -27.03 -19.89
CA ASP A 742 13.70 -27.18 -21.35
C ASP A 742 12.47 -26.70 -22.13
N PHE A 743 11.26 -27.11 -21.72
CA PHE A 743 10.01 -26.68 -22.35
C PHE A 743 9.75 -25.17 -22.20
N ALA A 744 10.04 -24.58 -21.03
CA ALA A 744 9.92 -23.14 -20.79
C ALA A 744 10.89 -22.32 -21.65
N LEU A 745 12.14 -22.78 -21.76
CA LEU A 745 13.16 -22.19 -22.63
C LEU A 745 12.73 -22.25 -24.10
N GLN A 746 12.18 -23.39 -24.55
CA GLN A 746 11.64 -23.53 -25.90
C GLN A 746 10.43 -22.63 -26.14
N TYR A 747 9.49 -22.56 -25.19
CA TYR A 747 8.29 -21.72 -25.28
C TYR A 747 8.63 -20.23 -25.45
N LEU A 748 9.63 -19.73 -24.70
CA LEU A 748 10.13 -18.35 -24.82
C LEU A 748 10.91 -18.15 -26.13
N ALA A 749 11.74 -19.11 -26.55
CA ALA A 749 12.40 -19.08 -27.86
C ALA A 749 11.42 -19.09 -29.04
N ASP A 750 10.20 -19.60 -28.85
CA ASP A 750 9.09 -19.55 -29.81
C ASP A 750 8.14 -18.34 -29.63
N SER A 751 8.18 -17.57 -28.53
CA SER A 751 7.50 -16.25 -28.48
C SER A 751 8.23 -15.20 -29.32
N LYS A 752 9.56 -15.30 -29.41
CA LYS A 752 10.41 -14.56 -30.37
C LYS A 752 9.99 -14.68 -31.85
N LYS A 753 9.23 -15.72 -32.22
CA LYS A 753 8.66 -15.93 -33.58
C LYS A 753 7.24 -15.37 -33.75
N ARG A 754 6.58 -14.99 -32.66
CA ARG A 754 5.21 -14.47 -32.62
C ARG A 754 5.16 -12.93 -32.62
N ASP A 755 6.15 -12.27 -32.00
CA ASP A 755 6.20 -10.80 -31.85
C ASP A 755 6.33 -10.01 -33.18
N THR A 756 6.64 -10.66 -34.31
CA THR A 756 7.08 -9.98 -35.54
C THR A 756 5.96 -9.35 -36.40
N SER A 757 4.68 -9.40 -36.02
CA SER A 757 3.57 -8.99 -36.92
C SER A 757 2.92 -7.63 -36.63
N ASP A 758 2.55 -7.28 -35.38
CA ASP A 758 1.51 -6.26 -35.16
C ASP A 758 1.67 -5.27 -33.96
N GLU A 759 2.85 -5.09 -33.37
CA GLU A 759 3.03 -4.09 -32.29
C GLU A 759 3.67 -2.77 -32.74
N LYS A 760 2.82 -1.79 -33.08
CA LYS A 760 3.18 -0.36 -33.17
C LYS A 760 2.23 0.60 -32.44
N GLN A 761 1.35 0.10 -31.57
CA GLN A 761 0.42 0.91 -30.77
C GLN A 761 0.25 0.40 -29.33
N THR A 762 1.19 0.74 -28.45
CA THR A 762 0.96 0.73 -27.00
C THR A 762 1.55 1.98 -26.35
N ASN A 763 0.68 2.92 -25.99
CA ASN A 763 1.03 4.05 -25.12
C ASN A 763 1.46 3.56 -23.73
N ILE A 764 2.01 4.45 -22.91
CA ILE A 764 2.59 4.18 -21.56
C ILE A 764 1.74 3.21 -20.71
N PHE A 765 0.41 3.35 -20.71
CA PHE A 765 -0.52 2.48 -19.98
C PHE A 765 -0.43 0.97 -20.33
N GLY A 766 0.05 0.61 -21.52
CA GLY A 766 0.24 -0.79 -21.92
C GLY A 766 1.34 -1.52 -21.17
N ARG A 767 2.36 -0.82 -20.65
CA ARG A 767 3.49 -1.46 -19.94
C ARG A 767 3.06 -2.12 -18.64
N HIS A 768 2.21 -1.46 -17.84
CA HIS A 768 1.73 -2.01 -16.57
C HIS A 768 0.80 -3.22 -16.77
N LEU A 769 0.06 -3.30 -17.87
CA LEU A 769 -0.75 -4.48 -18.21
C LEU A 769 0.11 -5.67 -18.65
N LYS A 770 1.21 -5.44 -19.40
CA LYS A 770 2.14 -6.52 -19.78
C LYS A 770 2.91 -7.11 -18.59
N GLN A 771 3.26 -6.28 -17.59
CA GLN A 771 4.06 -6.69 -16.43
C GLN A 771 3.44 -7.83 -15.59
N ASN A 772 2.11 -7.96 -15.56
CA ASN A 772 1.42 -9.01 -14.79
C ASN A 772 1.08 -10.27 -15.62
N SER A 773 1.47 -10.34 -16.88
CA SER A 773 1.14 -11.49 -17.75
C SER A 773 1.82 -12.79 -17.28
N PRO A 774 1.20 -13.97 -17.49
CA PRO A 774 1.80 -15.26 -17.14
C PRO A 774 3.14 -15.53 -17.83
N GLU A 775 3.39 -14.97 -19.02
CA GLU A 775 4.68 -15.13 -19.72
C GLU A 775 5.80 -14.30 -19.07
N GLU A 776 5.55 -13.06 -18.62
CA GLU A 776 6.59 -12.30 -17.89
C GLU A 776 6.80 -12.87 -16.48
N LYS A 777 5.72 -13.33 -15.79
CA LYS A 777 5.84 -14.09 -14.52
C LYS A 777 6.68 -15.36 -14.71
N LEU A 778 6.47 -16.12 -15.79
CA LEU A 778 7.28 -17.28 -16.18
C LEU A 778 8.74 -16.87 -16.42
N ALA A 779 8.99 -15.90 -17.29
CA ALA A 779 10.34 -15.52 -17.69
C ALA A 779 11.17 -15.00 -16.51
N GLU A 780 10.59 -14.15 -15.66
CA GLU A 780 11.27 -13.66 -14.46
C GLU A 780 11.53 -14.81 -13.46
N GLY A 781 10.51 -15.62 -13.13
CA GLY A 781 10.66 -16.74 -12.20
C GLY A 781 11.70 -17.77 -12.67
N LEU A 782 11.72 -18.05 -13.97
CA LEU A 782 12.67 -18.94 -14.64
C LEU A 782 14.10 -18.41 -14.55
N GLY A 783 14.35 -17.15 -14.92
CA GLY A 783 15.68 -16.55 -14.86
C GLY A 783 16.26 -16.57 -13.44
N ARG A 784 15.44 -16.24 -12.43
CA ARG A 784 15.82 -16.28 -10.99
C ARG A 784 16.19 -17.70 -10.53
N HIS A 785 15.41 -18.70 -10.93
CA HIS A 785 15.69 -20.11 -10.63
C HIS A 785 16.98 -20.59 -11.30
N LEU A 786 17.12 -20.34 -12.60
CA LEU A 786 18.26 -20.83 -13.37
C LEU A 786 19.58 -20.14 -12.99
N PHE A 787 19.54 -18.89 -12.51
CA PHE A 787 20.71 -18.27 -11.90
C PHE A 787 21.10 -18.95 -10.56
N THR A 788 20.12 -19.32 -9.73
CA THR A 788 20.38 -19.94 -8.42
C THR A 788 20.93 -21.36 -8.56
N TYR A 789 20.40 -22.17 -9.49
CA TYR A 789 20.93 -23.52 -9.76
C TYR A 789 22.34 -23.49 -10.37
N TYR A 790 22.65 -22.48 -11.18
CA TYR A 790 24.02 -22.19 -11.59
C TYR A 790 24.92 -21.83 -10.39
N LEU A 791 24.49 -20.95 -9.48
CA LEU A 791 25.26 -20.63 -8.27
C LEU A 791 25.53 -21.85 -7.38
N TRP A 792 24.64 -22.83 -7.35
CA TRP A 792 24.86 -24.10 -6.63
C TRP A 792 25.75 -25.09 -7.39
N GLY A 793 26.08 -24.82 -8.65
CA GLY A 793 26.96 -25.67 -9.47
C GLY A 793 26.28 -26.87 -10.10
N ILE A 794 24.95 -26.88 -10.22
CA ILE A 794 24.18 -27.99 -10.82
C ILE A 794 24.50 -28.16 -12.31
N TYR A 795 24.84 -27.07 -13.01
CA TYR A 795 25.30 -27.07 -14.40
C TYR A 795 26.28 -25.89 -14.66
N PRO A 796 27.11 -25.96 -15.71
CA PRO A 796 28.11 -24.93 -16.00
C PRO A 796 27.51 -23.62 -16.52
N LEU A 797 28.30 -22.56 -16.51
CA LEU A 797 27.90 -21.23 -17.00
C LEU A 797 27.66 -21.19 -18.53
N ARG A 798 28.37 -22.04 -19.28
CA ARG A 798 28.26 -22.20 -20.73
C ARG A 798 28.44 -23.67 -21.12
N GLU A 799 27.98 -24.06 -22.29
CA GLU A 799 28.16 -25.42 -22.81
C GLU A 799 29.63 -25.71 -23.19
N SER A 800 30.12 -26.91 -22.88
CA SER A 800 31.50 -27.32 -23.18
C SER A 800 31.56 -28.27 -24.38
N VAL A 801 32.30 -27.87 -25.42
CA VAL A 801 32.39 -28.59 -26.71
C VAL A 801 33.05 -29.97 -26.57
N GLU A 802 33.89 -30.18 -25.56
CA GLU A 802 34.70 -31.39 -25.41
C GLU A 802 33.93 -32.60 -24.84
N ASN A 803 32.90 -32.37 -24.00
CA ASN A 803 32.26 -33.44 -23.22
C ASN A 803 30.79 -33.72 -23.54
N ASN A 804 30.05 -32.82 -24.22
CA ASN A 804 28.68 -33.07 -24.71
C ASN A 804 27.60 -33.45 -23.65
N GLU A 805 27.93 -33.50 -22.35
CA GLU A 805 27.11 -34.09 -21.28
C GLU A 805 26.39 -33.08 -20.37
N GLN A 806 26.67 -31.78 -20.50
CA GLN A 806 26.08 -30.73 -19.64
C GLN A 806 25.65 -29.49 -20.44
N CYS A 807 24.35 -29.36 -20.68
CA CYS A 807 23.74 -28.15 -21.22
C CYS A 807 23.66 -27.03 -20.16
N SER A 808 23.97 -25.80 -20.54
CA SER A 808 23.79 -24.65 -19.66
C SER A 808 22.39 -24.06 -19.83
N LEU A 809 21.49 -24.37 -18.89
CA LEU A 809 20.14 -23.82 -18.87
C LEU A 809 20.14 -22.28 -18.72
N LEU A 810 21.14 -21.72 -18.01
CA LEU A 810 21.28 -20.27 -17.86
C LEU A 810 21.76 -19.60 -19.16
N GLU A 811 22.70 -20.19 -19.90
CA GLU A 811 23.08 -19.69 -21.23
C GLU A 811 21.88 -19.73 -22.20
N ARG A 812 21.15 -20.85 -22.20
CA ARG A 812 19.93 -21.03 -23.00
C ARG A 812 18.79 -20.08 -22.59
N TYR A 813 18.67 -19.68 -21.32
CA TYR A 813 17.72 -18.62 -20.89
C TYR A 813 18.02 -17.29 -21.56
N TYR A 814 19.28 -16.87 -21.58
CA TYR A 814 19.68 -15.64 -22.25
C TYR A 814 19.44 -15.73 -23.77
N GLN A 815 19.77 -16.87 -24.40
CA GLN A 815 19.47 -17.09 -25.83
C GLN A 815 17.96 -17.03 -26.15
N ALA A 816 17.12 -17.65 -25.33
CA ALA A 816 15.67 -17.70 -25.50
C ALA A 816 15.00 -16.33 -25.29
N THR A 817 15.53 -15.51 -24.38
CA THR A 817 15.00 -14.18 -24.04
C THR A 817 15.68 -13.02 -24.80
N ASP A 818 16.52 -13.32 -25.78
CA ASP A 818 17.27 -12.34 -26.60
C ASP A 818 16.37 -11.33 -27.36
N ASN A 819 15.06 -11.59 -27.52
CA ASN A 819 14.10 -10.60 -28.03
C ASN A 819 13.80 -9.45 -27.04
N ASN A 820 13.92 -9.68 -25.73
CA ASN A 820 13.55 -8.71 -24.70
C ASN A 820 14.68 -8.53 -23.67
N ARG A 821 15.55 -7.55 -23.93
CA ARG A 821 16.66 -7.15 -23.06
C ARG A 821 16.25 -6.75 -21.65
N ASP A 822 15.00 -6.35 -21.44
CA ASP A 822 14.54 -5.91 -20.14
C ASP A 822 14.37 -7.11 -19.18
N ARG A 823 14.17 -8.33 -19.72
CA ARG A 823 14.23 -9.61 -18.97
C ARG A 823 15.66 -9.92 -18.47
N TRP A 824 16.69 -9.57 -19.25
CA TRP A 824 18.09 -9.70 -18.83
C TRP A 824 18.42 -8.69 -17.72
N ALA A 825 18.01 -7.42 -17.91
CA ALA A 825 18.18 -6.35 -16.95
C ALA A 825 17.51 -6.66 -15.60
N ASN A 826 16.30 -7.20 -15.61
CA ASN A 826 15.59 -7.61 -14.40
C ASN A 826 16.33 -8.71 -13.63
N LEU A 827 16.89 -9.71 -14.31
CA LEU A 827 17.70 -10.76 -13.68
C LEU A 827 18.98 -10.18 -13.06
N PHE A 828 19.76 -9.40 -13.82
CA PHE A 828 21.02 -8.82 -13.34
C PHE A 828 20.80 -7.86 -12.15
N ASN A 829 19.71 -7.10 -12.15
CA ASN A 829 19.25 -6.25 -11.05
C ASN A 829 18.86 -7.08 -9.81
N TYR A 830 18.09 -8.17 -9.99
CA TYR A 830 17.71 -9.09 -8.92
C TYR A 830 18.92 -9.73 -8.22
N VAL A 831 19.91 -10.21 -9.00
CA VAL A 831 21.15 -10.77 -8.46
C VAL A 831 21.92 -9.74 -7.63
N GLY A 832 22.10 -8.52 -8.15
CA GLY A 832 22.73 -7.42 -7.41
C GLY A 832 22.01 -7.10 -6.09
N ARG A 833 20.67 -7.15 -6.08
CA ARG A 833 19.87 -6.94 -4.86
C ARG A 833 20.08 -8.04 -3.81
N ILE A 834 20.15 -9.32 -4.21
CA ILE A 834 20.46 -10.44 -3.30
C ILE A 834 21.83 -10.24 -2.67
N LEU A 835 22.85 -10.00 -3.49
CA LEU A 835 24.24 -9.86 -3.05
C LEU A 835 24.40 -8.70 -2.05
N ARG A 836 23.69 -7.59 -2.29
CA ARG A 836 23.59 -6.45 -1.35
C ARG A 836 22.94 -6.80 -0.01
N SER A 837 21.98 -7.73 0.02
CA SER A 837 21.33 -8.21 1.26
C SER A 837 22.03 -9.41 1.91
N THR A 838 23.08 -9.94 1.30
CA THR A 838 23.84 -11.09 1.83
C THR A 838 24.85 -10.63 2.88
N SER A 839 25.14 -11.48 3.87
CA SER A 839 26.18 -11.25 4.87
C SER A 839 27.55 -10.95 4.24
N GLU A 840 28.39 -10.17 4.92
CA GLU A 840 29.73 -9.79 4.42
C GLU A 840 30.65 -11.01 4.18
N GLN A 841 30.31 -12.17 4.74
CA GLN A 841 30.88 -13.47 4.38
C GLN A 841 29.92 -14.21 3.42
N LEU A 842 30.43 -14.51 2.22
CA LEU A 842 29.86 -15.42 1.23
C LEU A 842 30.86 -16.55 0.99
N ASP A 843 30.37 -17.76 0.75
CA ASP A 843 31.23 -18.91 0.44
C ASP A 843 32.06 -18.68 -0.84
N LYS A 844 33.27 -19.25 -0.88
CA LYS A 844 34.22 -19.01 -1.97
C LYS A 844 33.69 -19.51 -3.31
N ASP A 845 33.07 -20.68 -3.37
CA ASP A 845 32.61 -21.25 -4.64
C ASP A 845 31.38 -20.52 -5.17
N LEU A 846 30.52 -20.03 -4.26
CA LEU A 846 29.41 -19.12 -4.61
C LEU A 846 29.94 -17.77 -5.15
N LYS A 847 30.99 -17.23 -4.52
CA LYS A 847 31.64 -15.98 -4.95
C LYS A 847 32.31 -16.13 -6.32
N ASP A 848 33.11 -17.18 -6.52
CA ASP A 848 33.82 -17.43 -7.76
C ASP A 848 32.83 -17.67 -8.93
N ARG A 849 31.72 -18.39 -8.70
CA ARG A 849 30.64 -18.53 -9.70
C ARG A 849 29.88 -17.22 -9.94
N THR A 850 29.65 -16.41 -8.91
CA THR A 850 29.04 -15.06 -9.07
C THR A 850 29.91 -14.16 -9.95
N ILE A 851 31.24 -14.20 -9.74
CA ILE A 851 32.22 -13.44 -10.53
C ILE A 851 32.23 -13.92 -11.99
N ALA A 852 32.33 -15.23 -12.24
CA ALA A 852 32.34 -15.79 -13.59
C ALA A 852 31.07 -15.44 -14.38
N PHE A 853 29.89 -15.42 -13.74
CA PHE A 853 28.65 -14.94 -14.36
C PHE A 853 28.73 -13.47 -14.73
N PHE A 854 29.23 -12.61 -13.84
CA PHE A 854 29.42 -11.18 -14.13
C PHE A 854 30.38 -10.98 -15.32
N ASP A 855 31.53 -11.65 -15.33
CA ASP A 855 32.52 -11.50 -16.40
C ASP A 855 31.95 -11.96 -17.75
N TRP A 856 31.08 -13.00 -17.79
CA TRP A 856 30.32 -13.35 -18.99
C TRP A 856 29.32 -12.26 -19.44
N ARG A 857 28.55 -11.68 -18.51
CA ARG A 857 27.62 -10.59 -18.88
C ARG A 857 28.36 -9.35 -19.37
N LEU A 858 29.55 -9.10 -18.83
CA LEU A 858 30.47 -8.05 -19.26
C LEU A 858 31.08 -8.33 -20.65
N GLU A 859 31.46 -9.58 -20.96
CA GLU A 859 31.90 -10.00 -22.31
C GLU A 859 30.80 -9.80 -23.36
N VAL A 860 29.53 -10.07 -23.01
CA VAL A 860 28.37 -9.84 -23.90
C VAL A 860 28.09 -8.33 -24.08
N GLY A 861 28.37 -7.53 -23.05
CA GLY A 861 28.43 -6.07 -23.15
C GLY A 861 27.10 -5.35 -23.35
N GLU A 862 25.97 -5.96 -22.99
CA GLU A 862 24.63 -5.38 -23.18
C GLU A 862 24.40 -4.16 -22.23
N PRO A 863 24.24 -2.93 -22.76
CA PRO A 863 24.14 -1.74 -21.91
C PRO A 863 22.88 -1.72 -21.03
N ARG A 864 21.74 -2.25 -21.49
CA ARG A 864 20.50 -2.27 -20.69
C ARG A 864 20.58 -3.18 -19.47
N GLU A 865 21.44 -4.19 -19.52
CA GLU A 865 21.67 -5.11 -18.40
C GLU A 865 22.67 -4.50 -17.42
N LEU A 866 23.84 -4.09 -17.91
CA LEU A 866 24.98 -3.67 -17.09
C LEU A 866 24.74 -2.34 -16.34
N GLN A 867 23.85 -1.46 -16.82
CA GLN A 867 23.45 -0.24 -16.10
C GLN A 867 22.92 -0.51 -14.67
N HIS A 868 22.45 -1.72 -14.36
CA HIS A 868 21.94 -2.09 -13.03
C HIS A 868 23.03 -2.50 -12.02
N PHE A 869 24.32 -2.27 -12.32
CA PHE A 869 25.44 -2.60 -11.42
C PHE A 869 25.40 -1.87 -10.05
N THR A 870 24.56 -0.85 -9.85
CA THR A 870 24.45 -0.07 -8.60
C THR A 870 24.31 -0.93 -7.33
N PHE A 871 23.58 -2.04 -7.37
CA PHE A 871 23.47 -2.94 -6.21
C PHE A 871 24.64 -3.92 -6.06
N TRP A 872 25.29 -4.29 -7.17
CA TRP A 872 26.55 -5.05 -7.15
C TRP A 872 27.69 -4.22 -6.53
N LEU A 873 27.78 -2.92 -6.84
CA LEU A 873 28.76 -2.01 -6.23
C LEU A 873 28.56 -1.90 -4.70
N LYS A 874 27.31 -1.97 -4.21
CA LYS A 874 26.97 -2.01 -2.76
C LYS A 874 27.01 -3.43 -2.14
N ALA A 875 27.39 -4.48 -2.87
CA ALA A 875 27.42 -5.84 -2.34
C ALA A 875 28.67 -6.13 -1.49
N LYS A 876 28.62 -5.85 -0.19
CA LYS A 876 29.75 -6.04 0.74
C LYS A 876 30.25 -7.48 0.88
N CYS A 877 29.44 -8.47 0.50
CA CYS A 877 29.84 -9.88 0.39
C CYS A 877 30.86 -10.15 -0.75
N LEU A 878 30.98 -9.22 -1.71
CA LEU A 878 32.00 -9.23 -2.74
C LEU A 878 33.13 -8.27 -2.38
N ASP A 879 34.33 -8.63 -2.83
CA ASP A 879 35.54 -7.87 -2.51
C ASP A 879 35.49 -6.42 -3.03
N ALA A 880 36.08 -5.48 -2.28
CA ALA A 880 36.02 -4.06 -2.59
C ALA A 880 36.87 -3.67 -3.81
N GLU A 881 38.05 -4.29 -3.99
CA GLU A 881 38.91 -4.07 -5.15
C GLU A 881 38.25 -4.67 -6.40
N TRP A 882 37.75 -5.92 -6.29
CA TRP A 882 36.98 -6.55 -7.38
C TRP A 882 35.75 -5.72 -7.77
N ARG A 883 34.95 -5.22 -6.81
CA ARG A 883 33.75 -4.42 -7.10
C ARG A 883 34.07 -3.13 -7.84
N LEU A 884 35.19 -2.49 -7.53
CA LEU A 884 35.64 -1.29 -8.23
C LEU A 884 36.19 -1.61 -9.62
N ASP A 885 36.97 -2.69 -9.79
CA ASP A 885 37.43 -3.12 -11.11
C ASP A 885 36.27 -3.54 -12.03
N ALA A 886 35.32 -4.34 -11.51
CA ALA A 886 34.11 -4.72 -12.22
C ALA A 886 33.30 -3.49 -12.65
N TYR A 887 33.10 -2.53 -11.74
CA TYR A 887 32.40 -1.28 -12.04
C TYR A 887 33.15 -0.42 -13.07
N SER A 888 34.48 -0.32 -12.96
CA SER A 888 35.30 0.43 -13.91
C SER A 888 35.19 -0.12 -15.34
N LYS A 889 35.10 -1.45 -15.50
CA LYS A 889 34.84 -2.09 -16.80
C LYS A 889 33.40 -1.90 -17.28
N VAL A 890 32.40 -1.96 -16.39
CA VAL A 890 30.99 -1.65 -16.74
C VAL A 890 30.85 -0.23 -17.29
N LEU A 891 31.56 0.74 -16.69
CA LEU A 891 31.63 2.11 -17.17
C LEU A 891 32.37 2.29 -18.51
N ASP A 892 33.16 1.31 -18.96
CA ASP A 892 33.69 1.29 -20.33
C ASP A 892 32.65 0.77 -21.36
N VAL A 893 31.59 0.10 -20.91
CA VAL A 893 30.56 -0.49 -21.78
C VAL A 893 29.29 0.39 -21.84
N CYS A 894 28.60 0.59 -20.72
CA CYS A 894 27.29 1.27 -20.71
C CYS A 894 27.39 2.77 -20.39
N LYS A 895 26.26 3.47 -20.45
CA LYS A 895 26.02 4.70 -19.68
C LYS A 895 25.23 4.34 -18.43
N VAL A 896 25.41 5.10 -17.35
CA VAL A 896 24.51 5.05 -16.20
C VAL A 896 23.70 6.36 -16.18
N GLU A 897 22.41 6.27 -15.90
CA GLU A 897 21.50 7.42 -15.97
C GLU A 897 20.63 7.59 -14.69
N GLY A 898 20.13 8.82 -14.52
CA GLY A 898 19.18 9.18 -13.47
C GLY A 898 19.70 9.08 -12.04
N VAL A 899 18.77 8.80 -11.11
CA VAL A 899 18.99 8.81 -9.65
C VAL A 899 20.07 7.80 -9.19
N SER A 900 20.31 6.76 -9.99
CA SER A 900 21.28 5.70 -9.68
C SER A 900 22.72 6.21 -9.50
N ILE A 901 23.10 7.30 -10.19
CA ILE A 901 24.45 7.88 -10.14
C ILE A 901 24.78 8.39 -8.72
N ALA A 902 23.83 9.00 -8.03
CA ALA A 902 24.05 9.51 -6.67
C ALA A 902 24.36 8.37 -5.68
N MET A 903 23.67 7.23 -5.79
CA MET A 903 23.93 6.04 -4.97
C MET A 903 25.30 5.42 -5.27
N GLN A 904 25.76 5.49 -6.53
CA GLN A 904 27.10 5.01 -6.91
C GLN A 904 28.20 5.91 -6.35
N VAL A 905 28.07 7.24 -6.46
CA VAL A 905 29.06 8.19 -5.92
C VAL A 905 29.12 8.15 -4.39
N GLU A 906 27.99 7.94 -3.72
CA GLU A 906 27.93 7.63 -2.28
C GLU A 906 28.77 6.37 -1.96
N THR A 907 28.60 5.28 -2.73
CA THR A 907 29.40 4.04 -2.54
C THR A 907 30.88 4.24 -2.84
N LEU A 908 31.22 5.02 -3.87
CA LEU A 908 32.60 5.38 -4.19
C LEU A 908 33.24 6.17 -3.04
N CYS A 909 32.49 7.05 -2.39
CA CYS A 909 32.95 7.78 -1.21
C CYS A 909 33.13 6.86 0.01
N GLU A 910 32.26 5.88 0.23
CA GLU A 910 32.43 4.83 1.27
C GLU A 910 33.74 4.03 1.09
N LEU A 911 34.13 3.74 -0.16
CA LEU A 911 35.32 2.93 -0.49
C LEU A 911 36.63 3.75 -0.62
N LEU A 912 36.52 5.08 -0.69
CA LEU A 912 37.63 6.01 -0.90
C LEU A 912 38.83 5.82 0.05
N PRO A 913 38.66 5.60 1.38
CA PRO A 913 39.80 5.56 2.31
C PRO A 913 40.85 4.46 2.03
N ASN A 914 40.42 3.35 1.41
CA ASN A 914 41.28 2.19 1.17
C ASN A 914 41.60 1.97 -0.32
N HIS A 915 40.82 2.56 -1.25
CA HIS A 915 40.89 2.25 -2.69
C HIS A 915 40.96 3.49 -3.58
N THR A 916 41.56 4.59 -3.10
CA THR A 916 41.63 5.91 -3.75
C THR A 916 41.84 5.85 -5.27
N ALA A 917 42.85 5.12 -5.75
CA ALA A 917 43.17 5.06 -7.18
C ALA A 917 42.02 4.52 -8.04
N LYS A 918 41.38 3.42 -7.60
CA LYS A 918 40.27 2.77 -8.30
C LYS A 918 38.96 3.54 -8.16
N VAL A 919 38.75 4.20 -7.03
CA VAL A 919 37.63 5.13 -6.83
C VAL A 919 37.73 6.32 -7.79
N LEU A 920 38.91 6.92 -7.95
CA LEU A 920 39.12 8.02 -8.90
C LEU A 920 39.01 7.55 -10.37
N GLU A 921 39.48 6.35 -10.70
CA GLU A 921 39.29 5.76 -12.05
C GLU A 921 37.79 5.62 -12.38
N CYS A 922 37.00 5.05 -11.48
CA CYS A 922 35.56 4.92 -11.65
C CYS A 922 34.86 6.29 -11.76
N PHE A 923 35.25 7.25 -10.92
CA PHE A 923 34.65 8.59 -10.91
C PHE A 923 34.97 9.39 -12.19
N ALA A 924 36.16 9.22 -12.77
CA ALA A 924 36.51 9.77 -14.07
C ALA A 924 35.65 9.18 -15.20
N LYS A 925 35.56 7.84 -15.29
CA LYS A 925 34.75 7.17 -16.32
C LYS A 925 33.25 7.48 -16.22
N LEU A 926 32.73 7.57 -15.00
CA LEU A 926 31.34 7.95 -14.71
C LEU A 926 31.01 9.37 -15.18
N THR A 927 32.00 10.27 -15.19
CA THR A 927 31.83 11.68 -15.61
C THR A 927 32.18 11.92 -17.07
N ASP A 928 32.98 11.06 -17.73
CA ASP A 928 33.31 11.15 -19.16
C ASP A 928 32.10 11.06 -20.11
N ARG A 929 31.06 10.30 -19.72
CA ARG A 929 29.98 9.86 -20.63
C ARG A 929 28.74 10.77 -20.65
N SER A 930 28.86 11.93 -20.03
CA SER A 930 27.79 12.82 -19.55
C SER A 930 27.06 13.66 -20.60
N GLY A 931 27.65 13.87 -21.77
CA GLY A 931 27.50 15.05 -22.64
C GLY A 931 26.13 15.58 -23.12
N ASP A 932 25.00 15.00 -22.69
CA ASP A 932 23.63 15.49 -22.97
C ASP A 932 22.68 15.48 -21.76
N ASN A 933 23.06 14.91 -20.60
CA ASN A 933 22.17 14.68 -19.45
C ASN A 933 22.65 15.41 -18.17
N ASN A 934 21.72 16.02 -17.44
CA ASN A 934 22.00 16.65 -16.13
C ASN A 934 22.34 15.58 -15.07
N ILE A 935 23.63 15.39 -14.80
CA ILE A 935 24.08 14.44 -13.77
C ILE A 935 23.82 15.00 -12.36
N TYR A 936 22.89 14.36 -11.64
CA TYR A 936 22.65 14.60 -10.22
C TYR A 936 23.68 13.85 -9.36
N ILE A 937 24.72 14.57 -8.95
CA ILE A 937 25.72 14.14 -7.95
C ILE A 937 25.74 15.17 -6.83
N ARG A 938 25.65 14.72 -5.57
CA ARG A 938 25.79 15.59 -4.39
C ARG A 938 27.21 16.20 -4.33
N THR A 939 27.30 17.48 -3.98
CA THR A 939 28.55 18.26 -4.08
C THR A 939 29.64 17.79 -3.11
N GLU A 940 29.31 17.42 -1.88
CA GLU A 940 30.34 17.14 -0.87
C GLU A 940 31.00 15.76 -1.06
N GLU A 941 30.26 14.74 -1.49
CA GLU A 941 30.82 13.45 -1.91
C GLU A 941 31.76 13.63 -3.13
N ALA A 942 31.37 14.44 -4.11
CA ALA A 942 32.22 14.77 -5.27
C ALA A 942 33.50 15.52 -4.86
N LYS A 943 33.41 16.56 -4.03
CA LYS A 943 34.58 17.27 -3.47
C LYS A 943 35.49 16.34 -2.70
N THR A 944 34.94 15.42 -1.90
CA THR A 944 35.71 14.48 -1.08
C THR A 944 36.55 13.55 -1.94
N ILE A 945 35.95 12.97 -2.99
CA ILE A 945 36.66 12.14 -3.97
C ILE A 945 37.72 12.97 -4.72
N LEU A 946 37.38 14.15 -5.23
CA LEU A 946 38.33 15.00 -5.97
C LEU A 946 39.52 15.44 -5.08
N ARG A 947 39.27 15.92 -3.86
CA ARG A 947 40.32 16.33 -2.91
C ARG A 947 41.27 15.19 -2.57
N ALA A 948 40.78 13.97 -2.36
CA ALA A 948 41.62 12.80 -2.15
C ALA A 948 42.48 12.48 -3.40
N GLY A 949 41.93 12.65 -4.60
CA GLY A 949 42.65 12.50 -5.86
C GLY A 949 43.78 13.53 -6.04
N PHE A 950 43.48 14.82 -5.84
CA PHE A 950 44.47 15.91 -5.96
C PHE A 950 45.59 15.84 -4.89
N LYS A 951 45.31 15.30 -3.71
CA LYS A 951 46.31 15.07 -2.65
C LYS A 951 47.15 13.80 -2.86
N SER A 952 46.86 12.98 -3.88
CA SER A 952 47.63 11.77 -4.16
C SER A 952 49.04 12.09 -4.67
N SER A 953 50.04 11.35 -4.18
CA SER A 953 51.38 11.36 -4.77
C SER A 953 51.40 10.69 -6.15
N ASP A 954 50.49 9.73 -6.39
CA ASP A 954 50.35 9.01 -7.65
C ASP A 954 49.84 9.94 -8.78
N GLU A 955 50.61 9.97 -9.87
CA GLU A 955 50.37 10.77 -11.06
C GLU A 955 49.10 10.34 -11.81
N SER A 956 48.82 9.05 -11.93
CA SER A 956 47.61 8.55 -12.60
C SER A 956 46.35 8.87 -11.80
N VAL A 957 46.45 8.93 -10.47
CA VAL A 957 45.34 9.29 -9.60
C VAL A 957 45.03 10.78 -9.68
N ARG A 958 46.07 11.63 -9.73
CA ARG A 958 45.89 13.08 -10.00
C ARG A 958 45.30 13.33 -11.39
N GLN A 959 45.79 12.66 -12.44
CA GLN A 959 45.23 12.80 -13.79
C GLN A 959 43.77 12.32 -13.90
N ASN A 960 43.37 11.27 -13.18
CA ASN A 960 41.96 10.88 -13.08
C ASN A 960 41.12 11.92 -12.33
N ALA A 961 41.65 12.57 -11.28
CA ALA A 961 40.99 13.66 -10.58
C ALA A 961 40.85 14.92 -11.47
N GLU A 962 41.89 15.28 -12.22
CA GLU A 962 41.88 16.36 -13.21
C GLU A 962 40.84 16.11 -14.30
N ARG A 963 40.81 14.89 -14.87
CA ARG A 963 39.83 14.46 -15.87
C ARG A 963 38.39 14.50 -15.34
N ALA A 964 38.14 13.94 -14.16
CA ALA A 964 36.82 13.95 -13.53
C ALA A 964 36.37 15.37 -13.21
N HIS A 965 37.27 16.22 -12.70
CA HIS A 965 37.04 17.63 -12.45
C HIS A 965 36.69 18.35 -13.77
N GLU A 966 37.53 18.25 -14.81
CA GLU A 966 37.27 18.84 -16.12
C GLU A 966 35.90 18.42 -16.69
N ASN A 967 35.54 17.14 -16.62
CA ASN A 967 34.25 16.64 -17.09
C ASN A 967 33.08 17.26 -16.32
N LEU A 968 33.18 17.34 -15.00
CA LEU A 968 32.17 17.99 -14.17
C LEU A 968 32.09 19.50 -14.45
N LEU A 969 33.20 20.18 -14.76
CA LEU A 969 33.20 21.57 -15.23
C LEU A 969 32.61 21.72 -16.65
N ARG A 970 32.79 20.73 -17.53
CA ARG A 970 32.13 20.70 -18.85
C ARG A 970 30.61 20.62 -18.68
N GLU A 971 30.13 19.79 -17.73
CA GLU A 971 28.74 19.77 -17.27
C GLU A 971 28.35 20.80 -16.22
N SER A 972 29.19 21.82 -16.06
CA SER A 972 28.84 23.05 -15.35
C SER A 972 28.69 22.97 -13.84
N ARG A 973 29.34 21.97 -13.23
CA ARG A 973 29.53 21.83 -11.79
C ARG A 973 30.65 22.71 -11.27
N PHE A 974 30.51 24.01 -11.50
CA PHE A 974 31.48 25.03 -11.10
C PHE A 974 31.50 25.28 -9.58
N ASP A 975 30.65 24.60 -8.82
CA ASP A 975 30.73 24.38 -7.37
C ASP A 975 31.95 23.53 -6.95
N LEU A 976 32.62 22.88 -7.92
CA LEU A 976 33.80 22.03 -7.70
C LEU A 976 35.14 22.68 -8.09
N LEU A 977 35.14 23.93 -8.57
CA LEU A 977 36.37 24.65 -8.96
C LEU A 977 37.23 25.12 -7.77
N ASP A 978 36.62 25.32 -6.61
CA ASP A 978 37.27 25.77 -5.38
C ASP A 978 37.44 24.55 -4.45
N LEU A 979 38.51 23.77 -4.64
CA LEU A 979 38.76 22.52 -3.89
C LEU A 979 39.66 22.70 -2.65
N ASP A 980 40.15 23.92 -2.42
CA ASP A 980 40.94 24.32 -1.24
C ASP A 980 40.32 23.81 0.07
N ASP A 981 41.16 23.48 1.05
CA ASP A 981 40.82 22.67 2.26
C ASP A 981 39.69 23.22 3.16
#